data_AF-A0A834I6X4-F1
#
_entry.id   AF-A0A834I6X4-F1
#
_cell.length_a   1.000
_cell.length_b   1.000
_cell.length_c   1.000
_cell.angle_alpha   90.00
_cell.angle_beta   90.00
_cell.angle_gamma   90.00
#
_symmetry.space_group_name_H-M   'P 1'
#
loop_
_entity.id
_entity.type
_entity.pdbx_description
1 polymer ?
#
loop_
_entity_poly.entity_id
_entity_poly.type
_entity_poly.pdbx_seq_one_letter_code
_entity_poly.pdbx_strand_id
1 'polypeptide(L)'
;MSDSELEKVIRVLEKSCSSRTLLNALVLIRKKVDWPKHRANVATLRSRGTLKRFLSILSNSLNKCCIDTTLSILGNCCMDRSCTSELVGHFNIFSVLSVLLKKYPNDDSVKGRTLRIVGNICQHSDQWAGIILNRKGILVATAVDIIRKASLDTLPDGEKISDATVITALRALRELLNTYTIVNLVEDFGVLKAVGALFIKYSTIWQTNRQNEKLLLDIVRVIHEYSKYKNYHSILDMRSTERGDSLLHLTNVLILSPKRIVKIVMNFIRSCKLKSELPIPEICTKFIDVLENHSLVKEFRGQYSEYLQCLCYLLDHPANRNQERCGKAVPLLIKVLKEFETPSNNIVECCILLINTLNKFKYDPKWLVDQLGNDIVPLLVKKLAWVVGPPDTIDVMHVCEKKRKYMYGPSAAPPKKRCIEGDLPRECYRSPPSSDDERELSLDSVGIRNALYYRSPSPCSSSSDGDIGSPVHWGPASSSSSPAESLAHDSDSDNYSPVCSEPDEPDYLAEECEDYCDPLAPVPDLDDLFENDGEANADQGGSSSDVAKPAISESLKTGLRMEIVGLIKTYIRLRPAAPQLANMDLLVQLTKCAILEKDDLEKAVCELLSHHGYLIPLLQTDFVHVVWSMRDNLPDHGHCVKCFLYFEIASRILQKITEVAESGAGKGDIAHRLLRGDDAMKRKLVTVIPYVISNRSILSKLMLNCGGLEILIDLFRNDENDDNRRTLKALCHMATYRLLIVNPRDVSKSTNRRKIAADSYSLPRDCGNVVSFVLDDGSVVEADRDFLSEKSEFFNGLLNGHFKESSESQVALSKVHTRSFRCLLCLLQSVDLSEVADIDLDLETLLDVIVLCDRYLLMELCVVLTDAVERYKISTDTLPTIYNWSVESGTNLLRVESVAFALVVEVDEKKRLSMFESLFRLGYKEQLLQDIQSLLFRFLTLSGHQQRARDLCFKRDGLLKRKMLKGPFV
;
A
#
# COMPACT_ATOMS: atom_id res chain seq x y z
N MET A 1 -11.85 -66.88 34.66
CA MET A 1 -12.69 -65.77 34.16
C MET A 1 -13.76 -65.48 35.20
N SER A 2 -13.64 -64.38 35.93
CA SER A 2 -14.66 -63.97 36.92
C SER A 2 -15.76 -63.17 36.23
N ASP A 3 -17.03 -63.51 36.49
CA ASP A 3 -18.18 -62.66 36.14
C ASP A 3 -17.86 -61.20 36.52
N SER A 4 -17.90 -60.31 35.54
CA SER A 4 -17.75 -58.87 35.76
C SER A 4 -18.71 -58.44 36.86
N GLU A 5 -18.28 -57.54 37.74
CA GLU A 5 -19.14 -56.99 38.79
C GLU A 5 -20.46 -56.44 38.20
N LEU A 6 -20.39 -55.89 36.98
CA LEU A 6 -21.53 -55.45 36.20
C LEU A 6 -22.50 -56.59 35.81
N GLU A 7 -22.00 -57.75 35.37
CA GLU A 7 -22.82 -58.95 35.05
C GLU A 7 -23.65 -59.37 36.27
N LYS A 8 -23.03 -59.40 37.45
CA LYS A 8 -23.70 -59.78 38.71
C LYS A 8 -24.83 -58.82 39.04
N VAL A 9 -24.62 -57.51 38.83
CA VAL A 9 -25.65 -56.48 39.07
C VAL A 9 -26.75 -56.48 38.00
N ILE A 10 -26.44 -56.80 36.73
CA ILE A 10 -27.44 -56.99 35.68
C ILE A 10 -28.40 -58.14 36.05
N ARG A 11 -27.89 -59.28 36.52
CA ARG A 11 -28.72 -60.42 36.99
C ARG A 11 -29.62 -60.10 38.19
N VAL A 12 -29.37 -58.99 38.91
CA VAL A 12 -30.27 -58.49 39.96
C VAL A 12 -31.46 -57.72 39.36
N LEU A 13 -31.29 -57.01 38.24
CA LEU A 13 -32.38 -56.32 37.54
C LEU A 13 -33.40 -57.28 36.88
N GLU A 14 -32.95 -58.49 36.55
CA GLU A 14 -33.76 -59.56 35.96
C GLU A 14 -34.75 -60.18 36.96
N LYS A 15 -34.46 -60.11 38.27
CA LYS A 15 -35.30 -60.68 39.33
C LYS A 15 -36.32 -59.67 39.85
N SER A 16 -37.43 -60.16 40.41
CA SER A 16 -38.30 -59.33 41.25
C SER A 16 -37.55 -58.95 42.53
N CYS A 17 -37.44 -57.65 42.80
CA CYS A 17 -36.59 -57.11 43.86
C CYS A 17 -37.28 -55.95 44.58
N SER A 18 -36.94 -55.74 45.85
CA SER A 18 -37.43 -54.60 46.62
C SER A 18 -36.95 -53.27 46.00
N SER A 19 -37.68 -52.18 46.24
CA SER A 19 -37.29 -50.87 45.72
C SER A 19 -35.90 -50.41 46.18
N ARG A 20 -35.44 -50.85 47.37
CA ARG A 20 -34.11 -50.53 47.90
C ARG A 20 -33.00 -51.35 47.22
N THR A 21 -33.26 -52.64 46.98
CA THR A 21 -32.36 -53.52 46.21
C THR A 21 -32.22 -53.03 44.77
N LEU A 22 -33.32 -52.61 44.14
CA LEU A 22 -33.33 -52.04 42.80
C LEU A 22 -32.52 -50.75 42.72
N LEU A 23 -32.71 -49.81 43.66
CA LEU A 23 -31.96 -48.56 43.70
C LEU A 23 -30.45 -48.79 43.83
N ASN A 24 -30.03 -49.67 44.73
CA ASN A 24 -28.61 -50.02 44.91
C ASN A 24 -27.99 -50.59 43.62
N ALA A 25 -28.72 -51.48 42.91
CA ALA A 25 -28.27 -52.02 41.64
C ALA A 25 -28.14 -50.93 40.55
N LEU A 26 -29.11 -50.01 40.47
CA LEU A 26 -29.06 -48.88 39.54
C LEU A 26 -27.89 -47.93 39.85
N VAL A 27 -27.63 -47.61 41.12
CA VAL A 27 -26.50 -46.73 41.51
C VAL A 27 -25.15 -47.37 41.15
N LEU A 28 -25.00 -48.67 41.35
CA LEU A 28 -23.80 -49.41 40.93
C LEU A 28 -23.63 -49.38 39.40
N ILE A 29 -24.71 -49.62 38.64
CA ILE A 29 -24.68 -49.52 37.17
C ILE A 29 -24.29 -48.11 36.73
N ARG A 30 -24.91 -47.05 37.30
CA ARG A 30 -24.60 -45.64 37.01
C ARG A 30 -23.08 -45.36 37.10
N LYS A 31 -22.43 -45.82 38.17
CA LYS A 31 -20.97 -45.69 38.35
C LYS A 31 -20.16 -46.48 37.31
N LYS A 32 -20.64 -47.65 36.88
CA LYS A 32 -19.98 -48.51 35.89
C LYS A 32 -20.24 -48.12 34.43
N VAL A 33 -21.14 -47.17 34.15
CA VAL A 33 -21.38 -46.63 32.79
C VAL A 33 -21.14 -45.11 32.70
N ASP A 34 -20.16 -44.61 33.44
CA ASP A 34 -19.63 -43.26 33.23
C ASP A 34 -19.01 -43.13 31.82
N TRP A 35 -19.42 -42.09 31.08
CA TRP A 35 -18.99 -41.87 29.69
C TRP A 35 -17.96 -40.72 29.63
N PRO A 36 -16.89 -40.81 28.83
CA PRO A 36 -16.54 -41.89 27.88
C PRO A 36 -15.82 -43.11 28.48
N LYS A 37 -15.42 -43.03 29.76
CA LYS A 37 -14.50 -43.99 30.43
C LYS A 37 -14.92 -45.46 30.35
N HIS A 38 -16.22 -45.75 30.26
CA HIS A 38 -16.77 -47.10 30.33
C HIS A 38 -17.63 -47.51 29.12
N ARG A 39 -17.26 -47.06 27.91
CA ARG A 39 -17.94 -47.42 26.64
C ARG A 39 -18.19 -48.93 26.47
N ALA A 40 -17.25 -49.79 26.84
CA ALA A 40 -17.43 -51.24 26.78
C ALA A 40 -18.59 -51.75 27.65
N ASN A 41 -18.79 -51.17 28.84
CA ASN A 41 -19.87 -51.55 29.75
C ASN A 41 -21.26 -51.12 29.20
N VAL A 42 -21.32 -50.01 28.47
CA VAL A 42 -22.54 -49.58 27.75
C VAL A 42 -22.90 -50.60 26.67
N ALA A 43 -21.92 -51.09 25.91
CA ALA A 43 -22.15 -52.16 24.93
C ALA A 43 -22.62 -53.48 25.60
N THR A 44 -22.08 -53.83 26.78
CA THR A 44 -22.55 -54.99 27.58
C THR A 44 -23.99 -54.81 28.07
N LEU A 45 -24.38 -53.62 28.53
CA LEU A 45 -25.78 -53.35 28.90
C LEU A 45 -26.72 -53.54 27.72
N ARG A 46 -26.33 -53.11 26.52
CA ARG A 46 -27.12 -53.27 25.30
C ARG A 46 -27.26 -54.74 24.91
N SER A 47 -26.16 -55.49 24.79
CA SER A 47 -26.21 -56.90 24.38
C SER A 47 -26.96 -57.81 25.36
N ARG A 48 -27.06 -57.42 26.64
CA ARG A 48 -27.89 -58.06 27.67
C ARG A 48 -29.37 -57.61 27.67
N GLY A 49 -29.80 -56.77 26.71
CA GLY A 49 -31.20 -56.33 26.57
C GLY A 49 -31.70 -55.40 27.69
N THR A 50 -30.80 -54.84 28.50
CA THR A 50 -31.18 -54.08 29.71
C THR A 50 -31.89 -52.75 29.41
N LEU A 51 -31.72 -52.21 28.20
CA LEU A 51 -32.37 -50.97 27.75
C LEU A 51 -33.90 -51.06 27.86
N LYS A 52 -34.50 -52.18 27.43
CA LYS A 52 -35.94 -52.46 27.58
C LYS A 52 -36.37 -52.50 29.05
N ARG A 53 -35.51 -53.01 29.94
CA ARG A 53 -35.77 -53.09 31.39
C ARG A 53 -35.74 -51.70 32.03
N PHE A 54 -34.80 -50.83 31.64
CA PHE A 54 -34.78 -49.44 32.10
C PHE A 54 -36.04 -48.67 31.71
N LEU A 55 -36.54 -48.84 30.47
CA LEU A 55 -37.82 -48.22 30.06
C LEU A 55 -39.02 -48.77 30.85
N SER A 56 -39.03 -50.07 31.17
CA SER A 56 -40.03 -50.67 32.06
C SER A 56 -39.98 -50.07 33.48
N ILE A 57 -38.78 -49.77 34.00
CA ILE A 57 -38.59 -49.10 35.30
C ILE A 57 -39.11 -47.66 35.25
N LEU A 58 -38.84 -46.90 34.18
CA LEU A 58 -39.37 -45.53 34.04
C LEU A 58 -40.91 -45.49 34.01
N SER A 59 -41.55 -46.40 33.28
CA SER A 59 -43.01 -46.45 33.19
C SER A 59 -43.69 -46.92 34.49
N ASN A 60 -43.13 -47.94 35.14
CA ASN A 60 -43.81 -48.66 36.22
C ASN A 60 -43.34 -48.30 37.65
N SER A 61 -42.20 -47.61 37.80
CA SER A 61 -41.70 -47.23 39.14
C SER A 61 -42.56 -46.13 39.78
N LEU A 62 -42.79 -46.29 41.08
CA LEU A 62 -43.29 -45.24 41.99
C LEU A 62 -42.15 -44.57 42.78
N ASN A 63 -40.96 -45.16 42.81
CA ASN A 63 -39.79 -44.57 43.49
C ASN A 63 -39.07 -43.58 42.56
N LYS A 64 -39.02 -42.30 42.95
CA LYS A 64 -38.35 -41.23 42.22
C LYS A 64 -36.85 -41.44 42.07
N CYS A 65 -36.14 -41.84 43.12
CA CYS A 65 -34.69 -42.08 43.08
C CYS A 65 -34.31 -43.17 42.06
N CYS A 66 -35.16 -44.21 41.92
CA CYS A 66 -35.00 -45.20 40.85
C CYS A 66 -35.15 -44.57 39.47
N ILE A 67 -36.15 -43.71 39.26
CA ILE A 67 -36.39 -42.99 38.00
C ILE A 67 -35.21 -42.07 37.66
N ASP A 68 -34.77 -41.20 38.58
CA ASP A 68 -33.64 -40.29 38.37
C ASP A 68 -32.34 -41.05 38.04
N THR A 69 -32.08 -42.15 38.75
CA THR A 69 -30.90 -43.00 38.51
C THR A 69 -31.01 -43.69 37.14
N THR A 70 -32.19 -44.19 36.77
CA THR A 70 -32.44 -44.79 35.44
C THR A 70 -32.31 -43.78 34.30
N LEU A 71 -32.83 -42.56 34.43
CA LEU A 71 -32.60 -41.48 33.46
C LEU A 71 -31.11 -41.09 33.37
N SER A 72 -30.40 -41.13 34.50
CA SER A 72 -28.96 -40.86 34.55
C SER A 72 -28.16 -41.94 33.79
N ILE A 73 -28.52 -43.22 33.95
CA ILE A 73 -27.96 -44.34 33.18
C ILE A 73 -28.28 -44.18 31.69
N LEU A 74 -29.56 -44.00 31.34
CA LEU A 74 -30.00 -43.91 29.95
C LEU A 74 -29.35 -42.73 29.21
N GLY A 75 -29.22 -41.56 29.83
CA GLY A 75 -28.53 -40.44 29.19
C GLY A 75 -27.03 -40.70 28.94
N ASN A 76 -26.38 -41.54 29.74
CA ASN A 76 -25.02 -42.01 29.45
C ASN A 76 -25.02 -43.06 28.31
N CYS A 77 -26.00 -43.97 28.30
CA CYS A 77 -26.18 -44.93 27.20
C CYS A 77 -26.47 -44.24 25.85
N CYS A 78 -27.24 -43.14 25.84
CA CYS A 78 -27.52 -42.37 24.62
C CYS A 78 -26.28 -41.64 24.05
N MET A 79 -25.15 -41.61 24.74
CA MET A 79 -23.87 -41.20 24.13
C MET A 79 -23.32 -42.23 23.12
N ASP A 80 -23.89 -43.45 23.08
CA ASP A 80 -23.59 -44.46 22.08
C ASP A 80 -24.71 -44.53 21.02
N ARG A 81 -24.37 -44.23 19.76
CA ARG A 81 -25.28 -44.25 18.59
C ARG A 81 -26.05 -45.58 18.46
N SER A 82 -25.40 -46.68 18.83
CA SER A 82 -25.94 -48.05 18.78
C SER A 82 -27.03 -48.29 19.83
N CYS A 83 -26.92 -47.70 21.01
CA CYS A 83 -27.97 -47.69 22.04
C CYS A 83 -29.12 -46.75 21.66
N THR A 84 -28.81 -45.57 21.13
CA THR A 84 -29.81 -44.58 20.70
C THR A 84 -30.72 -45.14 19.60
N SER A 85 -30.16 -45.77 18.56
CA SER A 85 -30.93 -46.40 17.48
C SER A 85 -31.93 -47.43 17.99
N GLU A 86 -31.52 -48.30 18.94
CA GLU A 86 -32.40 -49.31 19.55
C GLU A 86 -33.51 -48.69 20.41
N LEU A 87 -33.17 -47.68 21.23
CA LEU A 87 -34.13 -46.97 22.10
C LEU A 87 -35.20 -46.21 21.30
N VAL A 88 -34.84 -45.61 20.17
CA VAL A 88 -35.78 -44.90 19.30
C VAL A 88 -36.57 -45.89 18.44
N GLY A 89 -35.89 -46.76 17.69
CA GLY A 89 -36.50 -47.63 16.70
C GLY A 89 -37.32 -48.79 17.27
N HIS A 90 -36.82 -49.49 18.29
CA HIS A 90 -37.49 -50.68 18.84
C HIS A 90 -38.37 -50.39 20.06
N PHE A 91 -38.04 -49.37 20.86
CA PHE A 91 -38.70 -49.14 22.15
C PHE A 91 -39.45 -47.80 22.28
N ASN A 92 -39.41 -46.93 21.26
CA ASN A 92 -40.15 -45.66 21.23
C ASN A 92 -39.94 -44.80 22.50
N ILE A 93 -38.67 -44.61 22.89
CA ILE A 93 -38.27 -43.91 24.11
C ILE A 93 -38.97 -42.54 24.28
N PHE A 94 -39.18 -41.79 23.20
CA PHE A 94 -39.83 -40.48 23.25
C PHE A 94 -41.24 -40.52 23.85
N SER A 95 -41.98 -41.62 23.66
CA SER A 95 -43.31 -41.77 24.27
C SER A 95 -43.22 -42.02 25.77
N VAL A 96 -42.22 -42.78 26.24
CA VAL A 96 -41.96 -43.00 27.68
C VAL A 96 -41.57 -41.68 28.35
N LEU A 97 -40.64 -40.93 27.75
CA LEU A 97 -40.22 -39.61 28.24
C LEU A 97 -41.38 -38.60 28.27
N SER A 98 -42.22 -38.58 27.23
CA SER A 98 -43.41 -37.72 27.17
C SER A 98 -44.42 -38.02 28.29
N VAL A 99 -44.63 -39.30 28.63
CA VAL A 99 -45.50 -39.72 29.75
C VAL A 99 -44.85 -39.34 31.09
N LEU A 100 -43.53 -39.48 31.21
CA LEU A 100 -42.80 -39.16 32.43
C LEU A 100 -42.87 -37.67 32.78
N LEU A 101 -42.72 -36.77 31.79
CA LEU A 101 -42.88 -35.32 31.99
C LEU A 101 -44.32 -34.94 32.39
N LYS A 102 -45.34 -35.63 31.86
CA LYS A 102 -46.73 -35.44 32.32
C LYS A 102 -46.97 -35.93 33.75
N LYS A 103 -46.27 -36.98 34.18
CA LYS A 103 -46.36 -37.55 35.54
C LYS A 103 -45.63 -36.70 36.58
N TYR A 104 -44.56 -35.99 36.18
CA TYR A 104 -43.73 -35.14 37.06
C TYR A 104 -43.59 -33.70 36.51
N PRO A 105 -44.70 -32.94 36.37
CA PRO A 105 -44.71 -31.66 35.65
C PRO A 105 -43.92 -30.54 36.32
N ASN A 106 -43.63 -30.64 37.63
CA ASN A 106 -42.90 -29.63 38.40
C ASN A 106 -41.51 -30.11 38.86
N ASP A 107 -41.04 -31.28 38.40
CA ASP A 107 -39.80 -31.87 38.89
C ASP A 107 -38.58 -31.52 38.02
N ASP A 108 -37.74 -30.61 38.52
CA ASP A 108 -36.51 -30.15 37.87
C ASP A 108 -35.56 -31.29 37.49
N SER A 109 -35.37 -32.26 38.39
CA SER A 109 -34.46 -33.40 38.20
C SER A 109 -34.89 -34.29 37.04
N VAL A 110 -36.18 -34.60 36.97
CA VAL A 110 -36.77 -35.41 35.88
C VAL A 110 -36.73 -34.65 34.57
N LYS A 111 -37.05 -33.34 34.57
CA LYS A 111 -36.98 -32.45 33.40
C LYS A 111 -35.57 -32.40 32.80
N GLY A 112 -34.57 -31.97 33.57
CA GLY A 112 -33.20 -31.82 33.08
C GLY A 112 -32.59 -33.13 32.59
N ARG A 113 -32.80 -34.24 33.31
CA ARG A 113 -32.32 -35.56 32.88
C ARG A 113 -33.03 -36.07 31.63
N THR A 114 -34.32 -35.78 31.46
CA THR A 114 -35.07 -36.10 30.24
C THR A 114 -34.57 -35.31 29.04
N LEU A 115 -34.34 -34.00 29.19
CA LEU A 115 -33.83 -33.16 28.10
C LEU A 115 -32.38 -33.47 27.76
N ARG A 116 -31.55 -33.87 28.73
CA ARG A 116 -30.22 -34.46 28.46
C ARG A 116 -30.31 -35.71 27.58
N ILE A 117 -31.27 -36.60 27.82
CA ILE A 117 -31.51 -37.77 26.94
C ILE A 117 -31.92 -37.31 25.54
N VAL A 118 -32.82 -36.32 25.41
CA VAL A 118 -33.25 -35.79 24.11
C VAL A 118 -32.07 -35.24 23.31
N GLY A 119 -31.25 -34.34 23.90
CA GLY A 119 -30.05 -33.82 23.24
C GLY A 119 -29.06 -34.92 22.87
N ASN A 120 -28.79 -35.85 23.78
CA ASN A 120 -27.86 -36.97 23.52
C ASN A 120 -28.38 -37.97 22.48
N ILE A 121 -29.69 -38.02 22.23
CA ILE A 121 -30.27 -38.75 21.10
C ILE A 121 -30.02 -37.95 19.82
N CYS A 122 -30.52 -36.71 19.74
CA CYS A 122 -30.52 -35.93 18.49
C CYS A 122 -29.12 -35.74 17.89
N GLN A 123 -28.07 -35.59 18.71
CA GLN A 123 -26.68 -35.41 18.27
C GLN A 123 -26.13 -36.49 17.30
N HIS A 124 -26.76 -37.67 17.13
CA HIS A 124 -26.30 -38.69 16.16
C HIS A 124 -27.19 -38.87 14.91
N SER A 125 -28.32 -38.16 14.80
CA SER A 125 -29.15 -38.14 13.57
C SER A 125 -30.29 -37.10 13.62
N ASP A 126 -30.31 -36.23 12.61
CA ASP A 126 -31.33 -35.21 12.37
C ASP A 126 -32.76 -35.76 12.26
N GLN A 127 -32.90 -36.98 11.74
CA GLN A 127 -34.21 -37.64 11.55
C GLN A 127 -35.00 -37.74 12.86
N TRP A 128 -34.29 -37.88 13.99
CA TRP A 128 -34.93 -37.99 15.31
C TRP A 128 -35.50 -36.66 15.80
N ALA A 129 -34.89 -35.53 15.44
CA ALA A 129 -35.45 -34.21 15.75
C ALA A 129 -36.81 -34.03 15.04
N GLY A 130 -36.88 -34.35 13.75
CA GLY A 130 -38.14 -34.34 13.00
C GLY A 130 -39.22 -35.26 13.58
N ILE A 131 -38.85 -36.44 14.11
CA ILE A 131 -39.79 -37.34 14.80
C ILE A 131 -40.31 -36.72 16.11
N ILE A 132 -39.42 -36.08 16.90
CA ILE A 132 -39.79 -35.45 18.17
C ILE A 132 -40.77 -34.30 17.94
N LEU A 133 -40.49 -33.42 16.98
CA LEU A 133 -41.38 -32.30 16.64
C LEU A 133 -42.75 -32.82 16.18
N ASN A 134 -42.79 -33.65 15.14
CA ASN A 134 -44.03 -34.08 14.49
C ASN A 134 -44.92 -34.99 15.37
N ARG A 135 -44.34 -35.75 16.32
CA ARG A 135 -45.09 -36.77 17.09
C ARG A 135 -45.10 -36.58 18.60
N LYS A 136 -44.21 -35.73 19.15
CA LYS A 136 -43.95 -35.61 20.60
C LYS A 136 -43.58 -34.18 21.02
N GLY A 137 -44.24 -33.17 20.43
CA GLY A 137 -43.99 -31.74 20.70
C GLY A 137 -43.98 -31.29 22.18
N ILE A 138 -44.55 -32.08 23.11
CA ILE A 138 -44.42 -31.85 24.56
C ILE A 138 -42.95 -31.83 25.04
N LEU A 139 -42.04 -32.57 24.41
CA LEU A 139 -40.61 -32.53 24.75
C LEU A 139 -40.01 -31.15 24.46
N VAL A 140 -40.32 -30.59 23.29
CA VAL A 140 -39.89 -29.25 22.85
C VAL A 140 -40.55 -28.18 23.72
N ALA A 141 -41.88 -28.25 23.89
CA ALA A 141 -42.64 -27.31 24.72
C ALA A 141 -42.16 -27.29 26.19
N THR A 142 -41.71 -28.44 26.73
CA THR A 142 -41.13 -28.49 28.08
C THR A 142 -39.78 -27.77 28.14
N ALA A 143 -38.93 -27.91 27.13
CA ALA A 143 -37.65 -27.19 27.06
C ALA A 143 -37.85 -25.68 26.94
N VAL A 144 -38.83 -25.24 26.14
CA VAL A 144 -39.21 -23.82 26.01
C VAL A 144 -39.81 -23.28 27.32
N ASP A 145 -40.70 -24.01 27.99
CA ASP A 145 -41.28 -23.57 29.28
C ASP A 145 -40.21 -23.40 30.36
N ILE A 146 -39.21 -24.29 30.42
CA ILE A 146 -38.06 -24.17 31.33
C ILE A 146 -37.28 -22.87 31.07
N ILE A 147 -36.96 -22.57 29.81
CA ILE A 147 -36.21 -21.37 29.42
C ILE A 147 -37.02 -20.10 29.71
N ARG A 148 -38.31 -20.09 29.35
CA ARG A 148 -39.23 -18.98 29.62
C ARG A 148 -39.35 -18.72 31.12
N LYS A 149 -39.56 -19.76 31.94
CA LYS A 149 -39.60 -19.63 33.40
C LYS A 149 -38.26 -19.20 34.00
N ALA A 150 -37.14 -19.71 33.50
CA ALA A 150 -35.80 -19.27 33.92
C ALA A 150 -35.52 -17.79 33.56
N SER A 151 -36.22 -17.24 32.57
CA SER A 151 -36.14 -15.82 32.20
C SER A 151 -36.95 -14.88 33.12
N LEU A 152 -37.84 -15.41 33.96
CA LEU A 152 -38.58 -14.63 34.95
C LEU A 152 -37.67 -14.21 36.13
N ASP A 153 -37.95 -13.07 36.75
CA ASP A 153 -37.18 -12.58 37.90
C ASP A 153 -37.56 -13.31 39.20
N THR A 154 -38.82 -13.72 39.33
CA THR A 154 -39.34 -14.58 40.42
C THR A 154 -40.05 -15.81 39.83
N LEU A 155 -39.72 -17.00 40.31
CA LEU A 155 -40.48 -18.22 40.00
C LEU A 155 -41.77 -18.30 40.84
N PRO A 156 -42.83 -18.97 40.35
CA PRO A 156 -44.02 -19.27 41.16
C PRO A 156 -43.69 -20.10 42.40
N ASP A 157 -44.48 -19.94 43.47
CA ASP A 157 -44.27 -20.62 44.75
C ASP A 157 -44.14 -22.14 44.59
N GLY A 158 -43.03 -22.69 45.11
CA GLY A 158 -42.71 -24.11 45.05
C GLY A 158 -42.03 -24.59 43.77
N GLU A 159 -41.96 -23.80 42.70
CA GLU A 159 -41.15 -24.14 41.53
C GLU A 159 -39.67 -23.78 41.74
N LYS A 160 -38.78 -24.70 41.36
CA LYS A 160 -37.33 -24.47 41.28
C LYS A 160 -36.84 -24.94 39.92
N ILE A 161 -35.96 -24.17 39.30
CA ILE A 161 -35.26 -24.54 38.07
C ILE A 161 -33.78 -24.36 38.35
N SER A 162 -32.98 -25.41 38.14
CA SER A 162 -31.52 -25.34 38.30
C SER A 162 -30.84 -24.92 36.99
N ASP A 163 -29.69 -24.25 37.09
CA ASP A 163 -28.87 -23.91 35.92
C ASP A 163 -28.50 -25.15 35.10
N ALA A 164 -28.29 -26.30 35.75
CA ALA A 164 -28.06 -27.57 35.09
C ALA A 164 -29.25 -27.96 34.17
N THR A 165 -30.48 -27.81 34.65
CA THR A 165 -31.68 -28.03 33.84
C THR A 165 -31.78 -27.04 32.67
N VAL A 166 -31.50 -25.74 32.90
CA VAL A 166 -31.48 -24.72 31.84
C VAL A 166 -30.44 -25.06 30.76
N ILE A 167 -29.21 -25.41 31.16
CA ILE A 167 -28.13 -25.82 30.23
C ILE A 167 -28.55 -27.05 29.42
N THR A 168 -29.18 -28.06 30.04
CA THR A 168 -29.67 -29.24 29.30
C THR A 168 -30.85 -28.92 28.37
N ALA A 169 -31.69 -27.94 28.69
CA ALA A 169 -32.76 -27.46 27.81
C ALA A 169 -32.19 -26.68 26.60
N LEU A 170 -31.24 -25.77 26.84
CA LEU A 170 -30.51 -25.05 25.78
C LEU A 170 -29.76 -26.02 24.85
N ARG A 171 -29.06 -27.03 25.39
CA ARG A 171 -28.46 -28.12 24.60
C ARG A 171 -29.52 -28.83 23.78
N ALA A 172 -30.62 -29.28 24.39
CA ALA A 172 -31.66 -30.02 23.67
C ALA A 172 -32.24 -29.22 22.50
N LEU A 173 -32.49 -27.92 22.66
CA LEU A 173 -32.98 -27.05 21.58
C LEU A 173 -31.93 -26.74 20.51
N ARG A 174 -30.64 -26.85 20.83
CA ARG A 174 -29.54 -26.81 19.86
C ARG A 174 -29.47 -28.10 19.05
N GLU A 175 -29.48 -29.27 19.70
CA GLU A 175 -29.41 -30.57 19.00
C GLU A 175 -30.70 -30.90 18.21
N LEU A 176 -31.82 -30.24 18.53
CA LEU A 176 -33.07 -30.35 17.76
C LEU A 176 -33.05 -29.51 16.46
N LEU A 177 -32.10 -28.58 16.30
CA LEU A 177 -32.04 -27.65 15.19
C LEU A 177 -31.40 -28.29 13.96
N ASN A 178 -32.12 -28.26 12.83
CA ASN A 178 -31.61 -28.47 11.49
C ASN A 178 -32.51 -27.76 10.47
N THR A 179 -32.18 -27.89 9.18
CA THR A 179 -32.89 -27.25 8.05
C THR A 179 -34.40 -27.54 8.04
N TYR A 180 -34.80 -28.74 8.48
CA TYR A 180 -36.20 -29.18 8.48
C TYR A 180 -36.97 -28.78 9.75
N THR A 181 -36.28 -28.44 10.84
CA THR A 181 -36.90 -28.13 12.14
C THR A 181 -36.88 -26.66 12.51
N ILE A 182 -36.00 -25.84 11.92
CA ILE A 182 -35.84 -24.40 12.24
C ILE A 182 -37.16 -23.62 12.18
N VAL A 183 -37.99 -23.86 11.16
CA VAL A 183 -39.30 -23.18 10.99
C VAL A 183 -40.19 -23.47 12.18
N ASN A 184 -40.49 -24.74 12.46
CA ASN A 184 -41.34 -25.15 13.57
C ASN A 184 -40.76 -24.73 14.95
N LEU A 185 -39.45 -24.86 15.17
CA LEU A 185 -38.80 -24.48 16.44
C LEU A 185 -38.99 -22.99 16.76
N VAL A 186 -38.90 -22.13 15.74
CA VAL A 186 -39.10 -20.68 15.91
C VAL A 186 -40.59 -20.34 15.89
N GLU A 187 -41.32 -20.73 14.85
CA GLU A 187 -42.68 -20.25 14.59
C GLU A 187 -43.77 -20.96 15.42
N ASP A 188 -43.70 -22.29 15.58
CA ASP A 188 -44.70 -23.05 16.35
C ASP A 188 -44.39 -23.05 17.86
N PHE A 189 -43.10 -23.14 18.22
CA PHE A 189 -42.65 -23.31 19.60
C PHE A 189 -42.09 -22.04 20.25
N GLY A 190 -41.80 -20.97 19.50
CA GLY A 190 -41.29 -19.71 20.05
C GLY A 190 -39.93 -19.83 20.74
N VAL A 191 -39.06 -20.74 20.28
CA VAL A 191 -37.77 -21.04 20.93
C VAL A 191 -36.92 -19.78 21.09
N LEU A 192 -36.80 -18.97 20.02
CA LEU A 192 -35.95 -17.79 20.06
C LEU A 192 -36.57 -16.63 20.85
N LYS A 193 -37.91 -16.54 20.91
CA LYS A 193 -38.60 -15.61 21.82
C LYS A 193 -38.28 -15.91 23.29
N ALA A 194 -38.26 -17.19 23.67
CA ALA A 194 -37.92 -17.61 25.03
C ALA A 194 -36.41 -17.47 25.32
N VAL A 195 -35.55 -17.90 24.39
CA VAL A 195 -34.08 -17.78 24.52
C VAL A 195 -33.66 -16.30 24.56
N GLY A 196 -34.30 -15.43 23.77
CA GLY A 196 -34.05 -13.98 23.77
C GLY A 196 -34.42 -13.31 25.10
N ALA A 197 -35.55 -13.70 25.72
CA ALA A 197 -35.89 -13.23 27.07
C ALA A 197 -34.85 -13.70 28.11
N LEU A 198 -34.41 -14.95 28.03
CA LEU A 198 -33.34 -15.47 28.90
C LEU A 198 -32.01 -14.73 28.68
N PHE A 199 -31.68 -14.40 27.43
CA PHE A 199 -30.49 -13.64 27.05
C PHE A 199 -30.48 -12.22 27.63
N ILE A 200 -31.62 -11.51 27.57
CA ILE A 200 -31.77 -10.18 28.19
C ILE A 200 -31.47 -10.24 29.70
N LYS A 201 -32.02 -11.23 30.42
CA LYS A 201 -31.77 -11.41 31.85
C LYS A 201 -30.28 -11.61 32.15
N TYR A 202 -29.65 -12.61 31.54
CA TYR A 202 -28.27 -12.99 31.89
C TYR A 202 -27.20 -12.03 31.35
N SER A 203 -27.44 -11.37 30.20
CA SER A 203 -26.55 -10.29 29.73
C SER A 203 -26.55 -9.09 30.68
N THR A 204 -27.73 -8.69 31.19
CA THR A 204 -27.86 -7.59 32.15
C THR A 204 -27.16 -7.92 33.46
N ILE A 205 -27.37 -9.13 33.99
CA ILE A 205 -26.67 -9.63 35.20
C ILE A 205 -25.14 -9.58 34.97
N TRP A 206 -24.64 -10.19 33.90
CA TRP A 206 -23.20 -10.24 33.62
C TRP A 206 -22.56 -8.86 33.40
N GLN A 207 -23.31 -7.88 32.87
CA GLN A 207 -22.83 -6.49 32.82
C GLN A 207 -22.68 -5.86 34.20
N THR A 208 -23.62 -6.09 35.10
CA THR A 208 -23.60 -5.49 36.45
C THR A 208 -22.60 -6.17 37.38
N ASN A 209 -22.45 -7.50 37.31
CA ASN A 209 -21.72 -8.26 38.34
C ASN A 209 -20.77 -9.36 37.82
N ARG A 210 -20.62 -9.53 36.50
CA ARG A 210 -19.77 -10.56 35.85
C ARG A 210 -20.08 -12.02 36.25
N GLN A 211 -21.27 -12.31 36.75
CA GLN A 211 -21.69 -13.67 37.10
C GLN A 211 -22.31 -14.42 35.90
N ASN A 212 -22.50 -15.73 36.06
CA ASN A 212 -23.23 -16.62 35.15
C ASN A 212 -22.68 -16.69 33.71
N GLU A 213 -21.38 -16.39 33.55
CA GLU A 213 -20.69 -16.34 32.26
C GLU A 213 -20.86 -17.61 31.41
N LYS A 214 -20.71 -18.79 32.02
CA LYS A 214 -20.88 -20.07 31.31
C LYS A 214 -22.28 -20.23 30.71
N LEU A 215 -23.33 -19.94 31.49
CA LEU A 215 -24.71 -20.02 31.02
C LEU A 215 -24.99 -18.98 29.92
N LEU A 216 -24.43 -17.77 30.06
CA LEU A 216 -24.52 -16.73 29.03
C LEU A 216 -23.82 -17.14 27.72
N LEU A 217 -22.65 -17.79 27.80
CA LEU A 217 -21.95 -18.36 26.64
C LEU A 217 -22.74 -19.51 25.98
N ASP A 218 -23.44 -20.34 26.76
CA ASP A 218 -24.33 -21.38 26.24
C ASP A 218 -25.57 -20.77 25.54
N ILE A 219 -26.16 -19.71 26.09
CA ILE A 219 -27.24 -18.94 25.45
C ILE A 219 -26.77 -18.33 24.13
N VAL A 220 -25.61 -17.67 24.12
CA VAL A 220 -25.00 -17.11 22.89
C VAL A 220 -24.70 -18.21 21.87
N ARG A 221 -24.31 -19.42 22.31
CA ARG A 221 -24.12 -20.57 21.41
C ARG A 221 -25.43 -21.01 20.75
N VAL A 222 -26.54 -21.04 21.48
CA VAL A 222 -27.87 -21.33 20.88
C VAL A 222 -28.24 -20.26 19.86
N ILE A 223 -28.12 -18.97 20.19
CA ILE A 223 -28.42 -17.87 19.26
C ILE A 223 -27.52 -17.96 18.00
N HIS A 224 -26.25 -18.32 18.17
CA HIS A 224 -25.31 -18.53 17.06
C HIS A 224 -25.76 -19.65 16.11
N GLU A 225 -26.07 -20.84 16.63
CA GLU A 225 -26.51 -21.95 15.76
C GLU A 225 -27.81 -21.63 15.02
N TYR A 226 -28.79 -21.01 15.70
CA TYR A 226 -30.03 -20.57 15.03
C TYR A 226 -29.81 -19.45 14.01
N SER A 227 -28.79 -18.59 14.19
CA SER A 227 -28.47 -17.52 13.23
C SER A 227 -27.96 -18.04 11.88
N LYS A 228 -27.32 -19.24 11.84
CA LYS A 228 -26.78 -19.83 10.60
C LYS A 228 -27.85 -20.15 9.56
N TYR A 229 -29.11 -20.29 9.97
CA TYR A 229 -30.23 -20.55 9.11
C TYR A 229 -30.85 -19.24 8.63
N LYS A 230 -31.17 -19.15 7.34
CA LYS A 230 -31.79 -17.97 6.72
C LYS A 230 -33.29 -17.87 7.05
N ASN A 231 -33.64 -17.90 8.33
CA ASN A 231 -35.01 -17.74 8.81
C ASN A 231 -35.23 -16.30 9.32
N TYR A 232 -36.12 -15.56 8.65
CA TYR A 232 -36.52 -14.22 9.05
C TYR A 232 -37.25 -14.18 10.41
N HIS A 233 -38.04 -15.21 10.74
CA HIS A 233 -38.75 -15.26 12.02
C HIS A 233 -37.80 -15.32 13.21
N SER A 234 -36.56 -15.82 13.04
CA SER A 234 -35.53 -15.77 14.08
C SER A 234 -35.25 -14.33 14.55
N ILE A 235 -35.28 -13.36 13.63
CA ILE A 235 -35.11 -11.94 13.95
C ILE A 235 -36.36 -11.40 14.64
N LEU A 236 -37.56 -11.72 14.16
CA LEU A 236 -38.82 -11.28 14.77
C LEU A 236 -39.00 -11.77 16.22
N ASP A 237 -38.69 -13.04 16.49
CA ASP A 237 -38.78 -13.65 17.81
C ASP A 237 -37.84 -12.98 18.81
N MET A 238 -36.57 -12.79 18.41
CA MET A 238 -35.53 -12.13 19.20
C MET A 238 -35.88 -10.67 19.53
N ARG A 239 -36.70 -10.00 18.72
CA ARG A 239 -37.13 -8.61 18.95
C ARG A 239 -38.40 -8.48 19.78
N SER A 240 -39.26 -9.49 19.75
CA SER A 240 -40.60 -9.47 20.35
C SER A 240 -40.68 -10.32 21.62
N THR A 241 -39.58 -10.43 22.38
CA THR A 241 -39.53 -11.21 23.62
C THR A 241 -40.34 -10.56 24.73
N GLU A 242 -40.71 -11.35 25.75
CA GLU A 242 -41.41 -10.85 26.95
C GLU A 242 -40.60 -9.79 27.73
N ARG A 243 -39.27 -9.70 27.52
CA ARG A 243 -38.39 -8.70 28.15
C ARG A 243 -37.93 -7.59 27.19
N GLY A 244 -38.46 -7.52 25.96
CA GLY A 244 -38.11 -6.53 24.95
C GLY A 244 -37.21 -7.06 23.81
N ASP A 245 -36.49 -6.16 23.14
CA ASP A 245 -35.63 -6.49 22.00
C ASP A 245 -34.26 -7.03 22.46
N SER A 246 -34.07 -8.34 22.30
CA SER A 246 -32.85 -9.03 22.74
C SER A 246 -31.65 -8.81 21.81
N LEU A 247 -31.85 -8.29 20.60
CA LEU A 247 -30.74 -7.98 19.69
C LEU A 247 -29.89 -6.82 20.22
N LEU A 248 -30.49 -5.87 20.93
CA LEU A 248 -29.77 -4.79 21.62
C LEU A 248 -28.74 -5.34 22.61
N HIS A 249 -29.04 -6.49 23.23
CA HIS A 249 -28.17 -7.14 24.22
C HIS A 249 -27.00 -7.91 23.61
N LEU A 250 -26.94 -8.10 22.28
CA LEU A 250 -25.73 -8.62 21.61
C LEU A 250 -24.53 -7.69 21.82
N THR A 251 -24.79 -6.38 21.81
CA THR A 251 -23.77 -5.33 22.05
C THR A 251 -23.18 -5.43 23.47
N ASN A 252 -24.02 -5.80 24.43
CA ASN A 252 -23.69 -5.87 25.86
C ASN A 252 -22.67 -6.97 26.18
N VAL A 253 -22.62 -8.02 25.38
CA VAL A 253 -21.77 -9.21 25.57
C VAL A 253 -20.67 -9.35 24.50
N LEU A 254 -20.48 -8.32 23.67
CA LEU A 254 -19.50 -8.33 22.57
C LEU A 254 -18.07 -8.65 23.04
N ILE A 255 -17.66 -8.12 24.19
CA ILE A 255 -16.33 -8.40 24.78
C ILE A 255 -16.22 -9.85 25.29
N LEU A 256 -17.33 -10.48 25.69
CA LEU A 256 -17.33 -11.84 26.24
C LEU A 256 -17.16 -12.92 25.16
N SER A 257 -17.77 -12.75 23.99
CA SER A 257 -17.71 -13.75 22.92
C SER A 257 -17.64 -13.10 21.53
N PRO A 258 -16.59 -12.29 21.25
CA PRO A 258 -16.59 -11.39 20.11
C PRO A 258 -16.79 -12.10 18.77
N LYS A 259 -16.07 -13.20 18.52
CA LYS A 259 -16.20 -13.99 17.27
C LYS A 259 -17.62 -14.53 17.06
N ARG A 260 -18.29 -15.05 18.11
CA ARG A 260 -19.67 -15.56 18.00
C ARG A 260 -20.69 -14.44 17.80
N ILE A 261 -20.56 -13.34 18.54
CA ILE A 261 -21.45 -12.18 18.41
C ILE A 261 -21.32 -11.54 17.02
N VAL A 262 -20.09 -11.44 16.50
CA VAL A 262 -19.83 -11.04 15.11
C VAL A 262 -20.50 -11.98 14.11
N LYS A 263 -20.31 -13.30 14.20
CA LYS A 263 -20.97 -14.26 13.29
C LYS A 263 -22.51 -14.13 13.37
N ILE A 264 -23.10 -14.00 14.57
CA ILE A 264 -24.54 -13.75 14.76
C ILE A 264 -25.01 -12.50 14.01
N VAL A 265 -24.32 -11.37 14.20
CA VAL A 265 -24.69 -10.09 13.57
C VAL A 265 -24.59 -10.19 12.05
N MET A 266 -23.50 -10.76 11.52
CA MET A 266 -23.30 -10.96 10.07
C MET A 266 -24.36 -11.87 9.44
N ASN A 267 -24.77 -12.93 10.14
CA ASN A 267 -25.80 -13.85 9.69
C ASN A 267 -27.20 -13.22 9.68
N PHE A 268 -27.58 -12.49 10.75
CA PHE A 268 -28.86 -11.79 10.79
C PHE A 268 -28.92 -10.64 9.78
N ILE A 269 -27.81 -9.92 9.54
CA ILE A 269 -27.71 -8.91 8.47
C ILE A 269 -28.09 -9.50 7.10
N ARG A 270 -27.63 -10.71 6.79
CA ARG A 270 -27.97 -11.44 5.55
C ARG A 270 -29.42 -11.95 5.49
N SER A 271 -30.10 -11.99 6.62
CA SER A 271 -31.44 -12.59 6.78
C SER A 271 -32.57 -11.58 7.07
N CYS A 272 -32.24 -10.33 7.38
CA CYS A 272 -33.22 -9.26 7.59
C CYS A 272 -33.95 -8.87 6.30
N LYS A 273 -35.21 -8.41 6.41
CA LYS A 273 -36.01 -7.94 5.26
C LYS A 273 -35.94 -6.42 5.14
N LEU A 274 -36.04 -5.72 6.26
CA LEU A 274 -35.85 -4.28 6.38
C LEU A 274 -34.62 -3.98 7.23
N LYS A 275 -33.81 -3.06 6.73
CA LYS A 275 -32.57 -2.60 7.35
C LYS A 275 -32.74 -1.92 8.72
N SER A 276 -33.97 -1.55 9.07
CA SER A 276 -34.39 -1.02 10.37
C SER A 276 -34.85 -2.09 11.37
N GLU A 277 -34.84 -3.37 11.00
CA GLU A 277 -35.21 -4.46 11.90
C GLU A 277 -34.08 -4.84 12.86
N LEU A 278 -32.82 -4.67 12.44
CA LEU A 278 -31.67 -4.87 13.31
C LEU A 278 -31.28 -3.53 13.94
N PRO A 279 -30.80 -3.51 15.21
CA PRO A 279 -30.26 -2.31 15.85
C PRO A 279 -28.86 -1.97 15.31
N ILE A 280 -28.78 -1.75 14.00
CA ILE A 280 -27.56 -1.45 13.24
C ILE A 280 -26.83 -0.19 13.77
N PRO A 281 -27.51 0.91 14.14
CA PRO A 281 -26.89 2.05 14.79
C PRO A 281 -26.23 1.74 16.12
N GLU A 282 -26.94 1.04 17.00
CA GLU A 282 -26.54 0.75 18.38
C GLU A 282 -25.39 -0.26 18.39
N ILE A 283 -25.49 -1.31 17.55
CA ILE A 283 -24.41 -2.26 17.31
C ILE A 283 -23.17 -1.53 16.81
N CYS A 284 -23.27 -0.75 15.72
CA CYS A 284 -22.13 -0.03 15.16
C CYS A 284 -21.47 0.93 16.17
N THR A 285 -22.28 1.68 16.93
CA THR A 285 -21.78 2.56 17.99
C THR A 285 -21.03 1.78 19.06
N LYS A 286 -21.53 0.62 19.50
CA LYS A 286 -20.82 -0.19 20.49
C LYS A 286 -19.53 -0.80 19.94
N PHE A 287 -19.50 -1.21 18.68
CA PHE A 287 -18.26 -1.64 18.03
C PHE A 287 -17.21 -0.51 18.02
N ILE A 288 -17.61 0.73 17.75
CA ILE A 288 -16.76 1.93 17.84
C ILE A 288 -16.27 2.14 19.28
N ASP A 289 -17.17 2.22 20.27
CA ASP A 289 -16.81 2.44 21.68
C ASP A 289 -15.78 1.40 22.19
N VAL A 290 -15.93 0.12 21.79
CA VAL A 290 -15.01 -0.94 22.20
C VAL A 290 -13.62 -0.69 21.59
N LEU A 291 -13.51 -0.35 20.32
CA LEU A 291 -12.21 -0.08 19.69
C LEU A 291 -11.56 1.25 20.11
N GLU A 292 -12.35 2.22 20.56
CA GLU A 292 -11.81 3.45 21.17
C GLU A 292 -11.01 3.10 22.43
N ASN A 293 -11.58 2.25 23.29
CA ASN A 293 -11.03 1.88 24.60
C ASN A 293 -10.03 0.71 24.58
N HIS A 294 -10.14 -0.21 23.61
CA HIS A 294 -9.40 -1.48 23.58
C HIS A 294 -8.54 -1.61 22.32
N SER A 295 -7.33 -2.18 22.44
CA SER A 295 -6.45 -2.46 21.28
C SER A 295 -6.77 -3.83 20.69
N LEU A 296 -7.16 -3.86 19.42
CA LEU A 296 -7.52 -5.10 18.70
C LEU A 296 -6.40 -6.14 18.72
N VAL A 297 -5.18 -5.69 18.47
CA VAL A 297 -4.00 -6.56 18.38
C VAL A 297 -3.72 -7.23 19.73
N LYS A 298 -3.93 -6.53 20.85
CA LYS A 298 -3.66 -7.04 22.20
C LYS A 298 -4.76 -7.93 22.76
N GLU A 299 -6.02 -7.55 22.58
CA GLU A 299 -7.13 -8.24 23.25
C GLU A 299 -7.65 -9.46 22.49
N PHE A 300 -7.67 -9.41 21.15
CA PHE A 300 -8.35 -10.42 20.33
C PHE A 300 -7.41 -11.55 19.87
N ARG A 301 -6.13 -11.54 20.30
CA ARG A 301 -5.14 -12.63 20.07
C ARG A 301 -5.05 -13.16 18.63
N GLY A 302 -5.27 -12.30 17.63
CA GLY A 302 -5.26 -12.66 16.20
C GLY A 302 -6.63 -12.86 15.55
N GLN A 303 -7.72 -12.91 16.32
CA GLN A 303 -9.10 -13.09 15.84
C GLN A 303 -9.82 -11.74 15.66
N TYR A 304 -9.17 -10.79 14.98
CA TYR A 304 -9.70 -9.43 14.74
C TYR A 304 -10.24 -9.24 13.32
N SER A 305 -10.01 -10.17 12.39
CA SER A 305 -10.45 -10.04 10.99
C SER A 305 -11.97 -10.02 10.89
N GLU A 306 -12.67 -10.95 11.55
CA GLU A 306 -14.14 -10.99 11.52
C GLU A 306 -14.73 -9.74 12.19
N TYR A 307 -14.12 -9.27 13.29
CA TYR A 307 -14.55 -8.07 14.01
C TYR A 307 -14.46 -6.82 13.12
N LEU A 308 -13.34 -6.65 12.41
CA LEU A 308 -13.15 -5.57 11.45
C LEU A 308 -14.07 -5.71 10.25
N GLN A 309 -14.27 -6.93 9.72
CA GLN A 309 -15.21 -7.19 8.62
C GLN A 309 -16.63 -6.76 8.98
N CYS A 310 -17.09 -7.08 10.20
CA CYS A 310 -18.40 -6.67 10.70
C CYS A 310 -18.51 -5.15 10.85
N LEU A 311 -17.54 -4.48 11.47
CA LEU A 311 -17.55 -3.02 11.60
C LEU A 311 -17.52 -2.33 10.22
N CYS A 312 -16.67 -2.77 9.30
CA CYS A 312 -16.58 -2.22 7.95
C CYS A 312 -17.87 -2.43 7.15
N TYR A 313 -18.53 -3.58 7.29
CA TYR A 313 -19.86 -3.84 6.71
C TYR A 313 -20.92 -2.91 7.32
N LEU A 314 -20.94 -2.78 8.65
CA LEU A 314 -21.84 -1.87 9.36
C LEU A 314 -21.62 -0.42 8.91
N LEU A 315 -20.39 0.06 8.77
CA LEU A 315 -20.09 1.44 8.35
C LEU A 315 -20.51 1.75 6.90
N ASP A 316 -20.52 0.76 6.01
CA ASP A 316 -21.06 0.94 4.65
C ASP A 316 -22.58 1.16 4.65
N HIS A 317 -23.26 0.62 5.66
CA HIS A 317 -24.72 0.68 5.78
C HIS A 317 -25.25 2.13 5.82
N PRO A 318 -26.25 2.52 4.99
CA PRO A 318 -26.73 3.90 4.92
C PRO A 318 -27.16 4.50 6.26
N ALA A 319 -27.76 3.69 7.15
CA ALA A 319 -28.17 4.16 8.47
C ALA A 319 -27.00 4.58 9.38
N ASN A 320 -25.76 4.16 9.09
CA ASN A 320 -24.54 4.51 9.82
C ASN A 320 -23.78 5.71 9.24
N ARG A 321 -24.17 6.21 8.06
CA ARG A 321 -23.49 7.34 7.38
C ARG A 321 -23.83 8.71 7.97
N ASN A 322 -24.07 8.80 9.29
CA ASN A 322 -24.32 10.08 9.97
C ASN A 322 -23.00 10.71 10.47
N GLN A 323 -23.05 12.01 10.73
CA GLN A 323 -21.88 12.80 11.13
C GLN A 323 -21.20 12.27 12.41
N GLU A 324 -21.99 11.79 13.37
CA GLU A 324 -21.49 11.34 14.67
C GLU A 324 -20.73 10.02 14.59
N ARG A 325 -21.33 8.96 14.03
CA ARG A 325 -20.68 7.65 13.92
C ARG A 325 -19.52 7.68 12.95
N CYS A 326 -19.66 8.30 11.78
CA CYS A 326 -18.53 8.41 10.85
C CYS A 326 -17.41 9.31 11.38
N GLY A 327 -17.76 10.39 12.10
CA GLY A 327 -16.77 11.29 12.71
C GLY A 327 -15.92 10.60 13.78
N LYS A 328 -16.48 9.66 14.55
CA LYS A 328 -15.72 8.77 15.44
C LYS A 328 -14.99 7.65 14.70
N ALA A 329 -15.66 7.03 13.72
CA ALA A 329 -15.11 5.88 13.00
C ALA A 329 -13.88 6.23 12.15
N VAL A 330 -13.83 7.40 11.49
CA VAL A 330 -12.69 7.77 10.63
C VAL A 330 -11.35 7.81 11.38
N PRO A 331 -11.18 8.57 12.49
CA PRO A 331 -9.98 8.52 13.32
C PRO A 331 -9.68 7.11 13.84
N LEU A 332 -10.72 6.36 14.20
CA LEU A 332 -10.61 5.02 14.77
C LEU A 332 -10.06 3.98 13.77
N LEU A 333 -10.57 3.95 12.54
CA LEU A 333 -10.05 3.06 11.49
C LEU A 333 -8.58 3.36 11.18
N ILE A 334 -8.18 4.64 11.25
CA ILE A 334 -6.78 5.07 11.06
C ILE A 334 -5.90 4.66 12.25
N LYS A 335 -6.39 4.80 13.50
CA LYS A 335 -5.74 4.27 14.71
C LYS A 335 -5.47 2.77 14.57
N VAL A 336 -6.47 1.98 14.18
CA VAL A 336 -6.31 0.52 13.99
C VAL A 336 -5.33 0.21 12.85
N LEU A 337 -5.42 0.92 11.72
CA LEU A 337 -4.49 0.76 10.61
C LEU A 337 -3.03 1.06 11.03
N LYS A 338 -2.82 1.96 12.00
CA LYS A 338 -1.53 2.31 12.60
C LYS A 338 -1.00 1.24 13.58
N GLU A 339 -1.88 0.52 14.30
CA GLU A 339 -1.51 -0.58 15.21
C GLU A 339 -0.86 -1.78 14.46
N PHE A 340 -1.14 -1.96 13.18
CA PHE A 340 -0.50 -2.99 12.36
C PHE A 340 0.93 -2.57 11.93
N GLU A 341 1.94 -3.05 12.65
CA GLU A 341 3.35 -2.72 12.40
C GLU A 341 4.07 -3.64 11.39
N THR A 342 3.80 -4.95 11.44
CA THR A 342 4.43 -5.97 10.60
C THR A 342 3.42 -6.60 9.63
N PRO A 343 3.77 -6.82 8.35
CA PRO A 343 2.86 -7.45 7.40
C PRO A 343 2.77 -8.98 7.59
N SER A 344 1.55 -9.48 7.45
CA SER A 344 1.18 -10.89 7.20
C SER A 344 -0.05 -10.89 6.27
N ASN A 345 -0.43 -12.02 5.66
CA ASN A 345 -1.57 -12.07 4.75
C ASN A 345 -2.85 -11.51 5.41
N ASN A 346 -3.22 -12.02 6.60
CA ASN A 346 -4.41 -11.58 7.35
C ASN A 346 -4.34 -10.08 7.73
N ILE A 347 -3.14 -9.56 8.06
CA ILE A 347 -2.95 -8.13 8.37
C ILE A 347 -3.12 -7.27 7.10
N VAL A 348 -2.60 -7.72 5.96
CA VAL A 348 -2.72 -7.02 4.68
C VAL A 348 -4.17 -7.01 4.21
N GLU A 349 -4.89 -8.13 4.34
CA GLU A 349 -6.32 -8.22 4.09
C GLU A 349 -7.13 -7.26 4.99
N CYS A 350 -6.83 -7.21 6.29
CA CYS A 350 -7.42 -6.22 7.20
C CYS A 350 -7.10 -4.78 6.75
N CYS A 351 -5.87 -4.51 6.27
CA CYS A 351 -5.52 -3.19 5.74
C CYS A 351 -6.32 -2.85 4.47
N ILE A 352 -6.49 -3.79 3.54
CA ILE A 352 -7.32 -3.65 2.32
C ILE A 352 -8.76 -3.30 2.73
N LEU A 353 -9.36 -4.06 3.63
CA LEU A 353 -10.72 -3.84 4.13
C LEU A 353 -10.90 -2.46 4.78
N LEU A 354 -9.96 -2.03 5.64
CA LEU A 354 -9.98 -0.72 6.29
C LEU A 354 -9.88 0.41 5.26
N ILE A 355 -8.95 0.31 4.30
CA ILE A 355 -8.72 1.34 3.28
C ILE A 355 -9.90 1.39 2.28
N ASN A 356 -10.47 0.25 1.90
CA ASN A 356 -11.71 0.17 1.11
C ASN A 356 -12.88 0.86 1.83
N THR A 357 -12.99 0.70 3.14
CA THR A 357 -14.01 1.38 3.95
C THR A 357 -13.77 2.89 4.00
N LEU A 358 -12.52 3.33 4.13
CA LEU A 358 -12.15 4.74 4.06
C LEU A 358 -12.45 5.36 2.67
N ASN A 359 -12.23 4.59 1.60
CA ASN A 359 -12.60 4.92 0.21
C ASN A 359 -14.11 5.12 0.02
N LYS A 360 -14.97 4.48 0.83
CA LYS A 360 -16.43 4.65 0.74
C LYS A 360 -16.92 5.99 1.28
N PHE A 361 -16.15 6.67 2.13
CA PHE A 361 -16.47 8.01 2.62
C PHE A 361 -16.22 9.14 1.59
N LYS A 362 -15.69 8.83 0.40
CA LYS A 362 -15.37 9.80 -0.67
C LYS A 362 -16.49 10.73 -1.14
N TYR A 363 -17.74 10.44 -0.79
CA TYR A 363 -18.90 11.21 -1.20
C TYR A 363 -19.13 12.46 -0.35
N ASP A 364 -18.48 12.58 0.83
CA ASP A 364 -18.52 13.80 1.64
C ASP A 364 -17.10 14.33 1.92
N PRO A 365 -16.76 15.56 1.46
CA PRO A 365 -15.41 16.09 1.56
C PRO A 365 -14.92 16.26 3.00
N LYS A 366 -15.81 16.48 3.98
CA LYS A 366 -15.38 16.67 5.38
C LYS A 366 -14.75 15.39 5.95
N TRP A 367 -15.21 14.20 5.55
CA TRP A 367 -14.68 12.93 6.02
C TRP A 367 -13.29 12.68 5.44
N LEU A 368 -13.04 13.13 4.20
CA LEU A 368 -11.72 13.11 3.58
C LEU A 368 -10.76 14.11 4.25
N VAL A 369 -11.25 15.28 4.68
CA VAL A 369 -10.49 16.24 5.49
C VAL A 369 -10.15 15.65 6.86
N ASP A 370 -11.11 14.99 7.53
CA ASP A 370 -10.88 14.31 8.81
C ASP A 370 -9.85 13.17 8.66
N GLN A 371 -9.86 12.43 7.55
CA GLN A 371 -8.82 11.43 7.24
C GLN A 371 -7.43 12.06 7.10
N LEU A 372 -7.32 13.16 6.34
CA LEU A 372 -6.07 13.90 6.15
C LEU A 372 -5.55 14.54 7.44
N GLY A 373 -6.45 14.97 8.33
CA GLY A 373 -6.13 15.52 9.65
C GLY A 373 -5.66 14.48 10.68
N ASN A 374 -5.80 13.18 10.38
CA ASN A 374 -5.36 12.07 11.22
C ASN A 374 -4.10 11.36 10.68
N ASP A 375 -3.24 12.09 9.96
CA ASP A 375 -1.94 11.59 9.43
C ASP A 375 -2.03 10.33 8.55
N ILE A 376 -3.11 10.18 7.77
CA ILE A 376 -3.27 9.02 6.90
C ILE A 376 -2.18 8.92 5.81
N VAL A 377 -1.66 10.04 5.29
CA VAL A 377 -0.69 10.00 4.18
C VAL A 377 0.63 9.31 4.57
N PRO A 378 1.33 9.67 5.66
CA PRO A 378 2.48 8.90 6.15
C PRO A 378 2.17 7.42 6.43
N LEU A 379 0.96 7.11 6.88
CA LEU A 379 0.53 5.74 7.12
C LEU A 379 0.39 4.95 5.80
N LEU A 380 -0.21 5.53 4.77
CA LEU A 380 -0.28 4.93 3.43
C LEU A 380 1.13 4.69 2.84
N VAL A 381 2.07 5.63 3.03
CA VAL A 381 3.49 5.44 2.66
C VAL A 381 4.08 4.21 3.36
N LYS A 382 3.87 4.06 4.68
CA LYS A 382 4.33 2.88 5.44
C LYS A 382 3.71 1.57 4.93
N LYS A 383 2.44 1.58 4.48
CA LYS A 383 1.78 0.39 3.91
C LYS A 383 2.24 0.07 2.49
N LEU A 384 2.45 1.07 1.63
CA LEU A 384 3.06 0.87 0.30
C LEU A 384 4.46 0.27 0.41
N ALA A 385 5.24 0.68 1.42
CA ALA A 385 6.57 0.14 1.64
C ALA A 385 6.61 -1.36 1.98
N TRP A 386 5.50 -1.95 2.45
CA TRP A 386 5.37 -3.41 2.59
C TRP A 386 5.29 -4.14 1.24
N VAL A 387 4.88 -3.44 0.18
CA VAL A 387 4.69 -3.99 -1.17
C VAL A 387 5.90 -3.73 -2.06
N VAL A 388 6.45 -2.51 -2.06
CA VAL A 388 7.51 -2.08 -2.99
C VAL A 388 8.84 -1.69 -2.32
N GLY A 389 8.99 -2.00 -1.03
CA GLY A 389 10.17 -1.69 -0.23
C GLY A 389 10.20 -0.24 0.30
N PRO A 390 11.19 0.13 1.12
CA PRO A 390 11.28 1.45 1.75
C PRO A 390 11.31 2.62 0.75
N PRO A 391 10.95 3.86 1.16
CA PRO A 391 10.91 5.05 0.30
C PRO A 391 12.29 5.59 -0.14
N ASP A 392 13.38 4.89 0.20
CA ASP A 392 14.74 5.14 -0.28
C ASP A 392 14.80 5.36 -1.80
N THR A 393 15.85 6.04 -2.27
CA THR A 393 16.07 6.36 -3.68
C THR A 393 15.77 5.15 -4.58
N ILE A 394 15.01 5.38 -5.65
CA ILE A 394 14.66 4.35 -6.64
C ILE A 394 15.96 3.70 -7.11
N ASP A 395 16.13 2.40 -6.85
CA ASP A 395 17.40 1.72 -7.11
C ASP A 395 17.61 1.57 -8.62
N VAL A 396 18.37 2.51 -9.17
CA VAL A 396 18.66 2.61 -10.61
C VAL A 396 19.61 1.49 -11.06
N MET A 397 20.29 0.81 -10.13
CA MET A 397 21.20 -0.32 -10.39
C MET A 397 20.43 -1.61 -10.66
N HIS A 398 19.52 -1.59 -11.66
CA HIS A 398 18.88 -2.79 -12.15
C HIS A 398 19.93 -3.75 -12.75
N VAL A 399 20.39 -4.71 -11.96
CA VAL A 399 21.25 -5.80 -12.45
C VAL A 399 20.47 -6.63 -13.47
N CYS A 400 20.94 -6.64 -14.72
CA CYS A 400 20.39 -7.49 -15.76
C CYS A 400 20.82 -8.94 -15.50
N GLU A 401 19.99 -9.69 -14.75
CA GLU A 401 20.08 -11.14 -14.72
C GLU A 401 19.98 -11.68 -16.15
N LYS A 402 21.07 -12.22 -16.68
CA LYS A 402 21.09 -12.97 -17.96
C LYS A 402 20.30 -14.27 -17.82
N LYS A 403 18.98 -14.19 -17.68
CA LYS A 403 18.09 -15.35 -17.63
C LYS A 403 18.18 -16.10 -18.95
N ARG A 404 18.42 -17.41 -18.82
CA ARG A 404 18.76 -18.32 -19.93
C ARG A 404 17.67 -18.28 -21.01
N LYS A 405 18.10 -18.36 -22.27
CA LYS A 405 17.20 -18.55 -23.42
C LYS A 405 16.43 -19.87 -23.29
N TYR A 406 15.22 -19.82 -22.75
CA TYR A 406 14.19 -20.84 -22.99
C TYR A 406 12.84 -20.13 -23.05
N MET A 407 12.30 -20.04 -24.28
CA MET A 407 10.89 -19.93 -24.70
C MET A 407 10.83 -19.25 -26.08
N TYR A 408 11.24 -20.00 -27.10
CA TYR A 408 10.71 -19.84 -28.45
C TYR A 408 10.41 -21.24 -28.98
N GLY A 409 9.12 -21.56 -29.12
CA GLY A 409 8.66 -22.73 -29.88
C GLY A 409 8.98 -22.55 -31.37
N PRO A 410 9.05 -23.65 -32.15
CA PRO A 410 9.60 -23.60 -33.50
C PRO A 410 8.65 -22.95 -34.51
N SER A 411 9.17 -21.91 -35.17
CA SER A 411 9.01 -21.56 -36.59
C SER A 411 7.68 -21.88 -37.31
N ALA A 412 6.94 -20.82 -37.64
CA ALA A 412 6.06 -20.78 -38.82
C ALA A 412 6.64 -19.79 -39.84
N ALA A 413 6.71 -20.19 -41.11
CA ALA A 413 7.43 -19.48 -42.17
C ALA A 413 6.70 -18.20 -42.67
N PRO A 414 7.44 -17.20 -43.20
CA PRO A 414 6.84 -15.96 -43.68
C PRO A 414 6.17 -16.12 -45.06
N PRO A 415 4.98 -15.52 -45.29
CA PRO A 415 4.37 -15.52 -46.62
C PRO A 415 5.13 -14.56 -47.57
N LYS A 416 5.46 -15.06 -48.76
CA LYS A 416 6.17 -14.30 -49.80
C LYS A 416 5.21 -13.35 -50.54
N LYS A 417 5.68 -12.14 -50.84
CA LYS A 417 5.03 -11.22 -51.79
C LYS A 417 4.94 -11.86 -53.19
N ARG A 418 3.84 -11.58 -53.90
CA ARG A 418 3.79 -11.57 -55.37
C ARG A 418 3.14 -10.26 -55.82
N CYS A 419 3.78 -9.56 -56.75
CA CYS A 419 3.19 -8.44 -57.49
C CYS A 419 2.56 -8.97 -58.78
N ILE A 420 1.46 -8.35 -59.22
CA ILE A 420 1.06 -8.24 -60.63
C ILE A 420 0.57 -6.79 -60.82
N GLU A 421 0.93 -6.20 -61.96
CA GLU A 421 0.74 -4.78 -62.31
C GLU A 421 -0.63 -4.50 -62.97
N GLY A 422 -1.00 -3.22 -63.05
CA GLY A 422 -2.16 -2.69 -63.78
C GLY A 422 -2.26 -1.16 -63.65
N ASP A 423 -2.34 -0.45 -64.78
CA ASP A 423 -1.98 0.98 -64.88
C ASP A 423 -3.05 2.02 -64.48
N LEU A 424 -2.57 3.11 -63.84
CA LEU A 424 -2.83 4.58 -64.00
C LEU A 424 -4.14 5.15 -64.64
N PRO A 425 -4.51 6.46 -64.43
CA PRO A 425 -3.86 7.54 -63.66
C PRO A 425 -4.79 8.42 -62.74
N ARG A 426 -4.14 9.35 -61.99
CA ARG A 426 -4.50 10.74 -61.54
C ARG A 426 -5.95 11.25 -61.68
N GLU A 427 -6.51 12.08 -60.78
CA GLU A 427 -6.02 13.42 -60.38
C GLU A 427 -6.38 13.90 -58.94
N CYS A 428 -5.89 15.09 -58.57
CA CYS A 428 -5.99 15.74 -57.26
C CYS A 428 -7.35 16.39 -56.98
N TYR A 429 -7.65 16.76 -55.72
CA TYR A 429 -7.77 18.18 -55.29
C TYR A 429 -7.92 18.33 -53.77
N ARG A 430 -7.92 19.59 -53.29
CA ARG A 430 -7.77 20.02 -51.88
C ARG A 430 -9.11 20.12 -51.12
N SER A 431 -9.03 19.91 -49.80
CA SER A 431 -9.56 20.68 -48.63
C SER A 431 -10.49 21.91 -48.84
N PRO A 432 -11.15 22.49 -47.79
CA PRO A 432 -11.58 21.96 -46.47
C PRO A 432 -13.09 22.27 -46.09
N PRO A 433 -13.51 23.16 -45.13
CA PRO A 433 -14.45 22.76 -44.05
C PRO A 433 -15.65 23.72 -43.78
N SER A 434 -16.43 23.45 -42.73
CA SER A 434 -17.26 24.40 -41.91
C SER A 434 -17.71 23.63 -40.64
N SER A 435 -17.82 24.14 -39.41
CA SER A 435 -17.96 25.48 -38.79
C SER A 435 -19.39 26.07 -38.74
N ASP A 436 -19.72 26.58 -37.54
CA ASP A 436 -20.76 27.59 -37.23
C ASP A 436 -22.24 27.12 -37.24
N ASP A 437 -23.18 27.64 -36.41
CA ASP A 437 -23.16 28.17 -35.02
C ASP A 437 -24.64 28.32 -34.52
N GLU A 438 -24.85 28.82 -33.29
CA GLU A 438 -26.04 29.55 -32.78
C GLU A 438 -27.36 28.85 -32.27
N ARG A 439 -27.57 28.99 -30.95
CA ARG A 439 -28.74 29.58 -30.20
C ARG A 439 -30.18 28.99 -30.11
N GLU A 440 -30.54 28.73 -28.83
CA GLU A 440 -31.70 29.20 -28.03
C GLU A 440 -33.18 28.75 -28.19
N LEU A 441 -33.83 28.64 -27.00
CA LEU A 441 -35.26 28.79 -26.64
C LEU A 441 -36.32 27.66 -26.88
N SER A 442 -36.48 26.84 -25.83
CA SER A 442 -37.71 26.63 -25.00
C SER A 442 -39.09 26.15 -25.55
N LEU A 443 -39.74 25.35 -24.68
CA LEU A 443 -41.17 24.98 -24.51
C LEU A 443 -41.76 23.72 -25.19
N ASP A 444 -42.35 22.88 -24.32
CA ASP A 444 -43.59 22.07 -24.44
C ASP A 444 -43.84 21.12 -25.63
N SER A 445 -44.68 20.07 -25.54
CA SER A 445 -45.16 19.19 -24.45
C SER A 445 -45.93 18.02 -25.10
N VAL A 446 -46.14 16.91 -24.37
CA VAL A 446 -47.18 15.84 -24.49
C VAL A 446 -46.66 14.70 -23.57
N GLY A 447 -47.37 14.17 -22.57
CA GLY A 447 -48.80 13.85 -22.44
C GLY A 447 -48.95 12.33 -22.68
N ILE A 448 -49.44 11.49 -21.76
CA ILE A 448 -50.79 11.51 -21.17
C ILE A 448 -50.92 10.42 -20.06
N ARG A 449 -51.42 10.82 -18.86
CA ARG A 449 -52.52 10.24 -18.01
C ARG A 449 -52.49 8.75 -17.57
N ASN A 450 -53.06 8.28 -16.45
CA ASN A 450 -53.80 8.80 -15.25
C ASN A 450 -53.76 7.66 -14.16
N ALA A 451 -54.30 7.69 -12.92
CA ALA A 451 -55.10 8.61 -12.08
C ALA A 451 -54.70 8.39 -10.58
N LEU A 452 -54.92 9.27 -9.57
CA LEU A 452 -56.15 9.69 -8.83
C LEU A 452 -56.84 8.54 -8.03
N TYR A 453 -57.15 8.63 -6.72
CA TYR A 453 -57.46 9.73 -5.77
C TYR A 453 -57.03 9.33 -4.30
N TYR A 454 -57.18 10.07 -3.17
CA TYR A 454 -57.72 11.41 -2.81
C TYR A 454 -57.16 11.95 -1.44
N ARG A 455 -57.18 13.29 -1.26
CA ARG A 455 -57.45 14.13 -0.05
C ARG A 455 -57.12 13.69 1.40
N SER A 456 -56.42 14.59 2.10
CA SER A 456 -56.67 14.96 3.52
C SER A 456 -57.83 15.99 3.64
N PRO A 457 -58.38 16.25 4.85
CA PRO A 457 -57.96 17.48 5.56
C PRO A 457 -58.06 17.50 7.12
N SER A 458 -57.39 18.49 7.72
CA SER A 458 -57.74 19.23 8.97
C SER A 458 -57.40 18.68 10.39
N PRO A 459 -57.32 19.55 11.43
CA PRO A 459 -56.53 19.35 12.66
C PRO A 459 -57.35 19.45 13.99
N CYS A 460 -56.69 19.84 15.11
CA CYS A 460 -57.18 20.08 16.50
C CYS A 460 -57.21 18.83 17.42
N SER A 461 -56.94 18.85 18.74
CA SER A 461 -56.39 19.84 19.70
C SER A 461 -56.04 19.16 21.04
N SER A 462 -55.11 19.73 21.85
CA SER A 462 -55.01 19.69 23.35
C SER A 462 -54.96 18.32 24.09
N SER A 463 -54.30 18.12 25.25
CA SER A 463 -54.01 19.01 26.39
C SER A 463 -52.95 18.44 27.39
N SER A 464 -52.16 19.33 28.00
CA SER A 464 -51.66 19.38 29.41
C SER A 464 -51.07 18.16 30.15
N ASP A 465 -49.86 18.37 30.70
CA ASP A 465 -49.41 18.30 32.12
C ASP A 465 -49.73 17.03 32.99
N GLY A 466 -48.86 16.59 33.92
CA GLY A 466 -47.59 17.18 34.38
C GLY A 466 -46.83 16.36 35.45
N ASP A 467 -45.83 17.03 36.01
CA ASP A 467 -44.63 16.62 36.76
C ASP A 467 -44.72 15.87 38.13
N ILE A 468 -43.56 15.27 38.49
CA ILE A 468 -42.92 15.12 39.83
C ILE A 468 -43.54 14.20 40.94
N GLY A 469 -42.68 13.36 41.56
CA GLY A 469 -42.82 13.02 43.00
C GLY A 469 -42.26 11.68 43.51
N SER A 470 -41.04 11.68 44.06
CA SER A 470 -40.55 10.72 45.09
C SER A 470 -40.35 11.51 46.43
N PRO A 471 -39.86 10.96 47.56
CA PRO A 471 -39.62 9.57 48.01
C PRO A 471 -40.17 9.29 49.44
N VAL A 472 -39.78 8.18 50.12
CA VAL A 472 -39.21 8.10 51.51
C VAL A 472 -39.29 6.67 52.12
N HIS A 473 -38.31 6.38 53.00
CA HIS A 473 -38.06 5.25 53.93
C HIS A 473 -39.28 4.60 54.67
N TRP A 474 -39.21 3.46 55.39
CA TRP A 474 -38.48 3.18 56.66
C TRP A 474 -38.33 1.66 56.96
N GLY A 475 -37.36 1.28 57.80
CA GLY A 475 -37.30 -0.03 58.52
C GLY A 475 -38.03 0.02 59.88
N PRO A 476 -37.74 -0.82 60.91
CA PRO A 476 -36.57 -1.71 61.08
C PRO A 476 -36.78 -3.06 61.87
N ALA A 477 -35.65 -3.74 62.16
CA ALA A 477 -35.26 -4.45 63.41
C ALA A 477 -35.87 -5.80 63.92
N SER A 478 -34.97 -6.81 64.02
CA SER A 478 -34.74 -7.73 65.17
C SER A 478 -35.83 -8.80 65.54
N SER A 479 -35.58 -9.93 66.21
CA SER A 479 -34.40 -10.48 66.94
C SER A 479 -34.41 -12.03 67.08
N SER A 480 -33.22 -12.64 67.11
CA SER A 480 -32.79 -13.87 67.84
C SER A 480 -33.77 -15.02 68.22
N SER A 481 -33.38 -16.27 67.89
CA SER A 481 -33.17 -17.34 68.90
C SER A 481 -32.57 -18.64 68.31
N SER A 482 -31.66 -19.26 69.06
CA SER A 482 -31.26 -20.69 69.03
C SER A 482 -31.71 -21.30 70.39
N PRO A 483 -31.80 -22.63 70.64
CA PRO A 483 -30.83 -23.66 70.24
C PRO A 483 -31.40 -25.09 69.97
N ALA A 484 -30.46 -26.05 69.94
CA ALA A 484 -30.57 -27.50 70.24
C ALA A 484 -30.40 -28.47 69.05
N GLU A 485 -29.55 -29.47 69.29
CA GLU A 485 -29.17 -30.56 68.39
C GLU A 485 -30.26 -31.63 68.34
N SER A 486 -30.36 -32.37 67.22
CA SER A 486 -30.23 -33.84 67.25
C SER A 486 -30.40 -34.51 65.87
N LEU A 487 -29.66 -35.62 65.71
CA LEU A 487 -29.85 -36.73 64.76
C LEU A 487 -29.68 -36.45 63.26
N ALA A 488 -28.58 -37.01 62.75
CA ALA A 488 -28.27 -37.10 61.34
C ALA A 488 -29.33 -37.88 60.55
N HIS A 489 -29.71 -37.33 59.41
CA HIS A 489 -30.33 -38.07 58.31
C HIS A 489 -29.58 -37.66 57.04
N ASP A 490 -28.71 -38.54 56.54
CA ASP A 490 -28.03 -38.35 55.25
C ASP A 490 -29.05 -38.40 54.12
N SER A 491 -29.60 -37.22 53.79
CA SER A 491 -30.40 -37.00 52.59
C SER A 491 -29.45 -36.70 51.44
N ASP A 492 -29.13 -37.76 50.69
CA ASP A 492 -28.17 -37.82 49.58
C ASP A 492 -28.65 -37.02 48.33
N SER A 493 -28.93 -35.73 48.50
CA SER A 493 -29.24 -34.80 47.40
C SER A 493 -27.95 -34.35 46.73
N ASP A 494 -27.33 -35.29 45.99
CA ASP A 494 -26.18 -35.06 45.12
C ASP A 494 -26.32 -33.75 44.33
N ASN A 495 -25.35 -32.84 44.47
CA ASN A 495 -25.12 -31.73 43.55
C ASN A 495 -24.75 -32.28 42.16
N TYR A 496 -25.77 -32.58 41.35
CA TYR A 496 -25.59 -33.13 40.01
C TYR A 496 -25.05 -32.07 39.05
N SER A 497 -23.72 -32.00 38.92
CA SER A 497 -23.08 -31.27 37.84
C SER A 497 -23.21 -32.06 36.53
N PRO A 498 -23.78 -31.49 35.45
CA PRO A 498 -23.82 -32.15 34.16
C PRO A 498 -22.39 -32.24 33.61
N VAL A 499 -21.92 -33.48 33.36
CA VAL A 499 -20.62 -33.76 32.74
C VAL A 499 -20.70 -33.38 31.25
N CYS A 500 -20.48 -32.10 30.98
CA CYS A 500 -20.41 -31.52 29.64
C CYS A 500 -18.97 -31.51 29.14
N SER A 501 -18.45 -32.69 28.80
CA SER A 501 -17.14 -32.85 28.15
C SER A 501 -17.30 -32.84 26.63
N GLU A 502 -17.54 -31.66 26.05
CA GLU A 502 -17.21 -31.41 24.64
C GLU A 502 -15.77 -30.86 24.62
N PRO A 503 -14.85 -31.44 23.83
CA PRO A 503 -13.65 -30.71 23.42
C PRO A 503 -14.05 -29.54 22.51
N ASP A 504 -13.20 -28.53 22.40
CA ASP A 504 -13.29 -27.59 21.29
C ASP A 504 -12.96 -28.35 20.00
N GLU A 505 -13.99 -28.69 19.21
CA GLU A 505 -13.85 -29.43 17.94
C GLU A 505 -13.16 -28.55 16.89
N PRO A 506 -12.11 -29.06 16.19
CA PRO A 506 -11.67 -28.53 14.91
C PRO A 506 -12.61 -28.98 13.79
N ASP A 507 -12.64 -28.24 12.68
CA ASP A 507 -13.54 -28.53 11.56
C ASP A 507 -13.21 -29.88 10.90
N TYR A 508 -14.18 -30.82 10.97
CA TYR A 508 -14.12 -32.10 10.29
C TYR A 508 -15.15 -32.14 9.15
N LEU A 509 -14.65 -32.18 7.92
CA LEU A 509 -15.45 -32.40 6.71
C LEU A 509 -16.07 -33.81 6.76
N ALA A 510 -17.38 -33.90 6.48
CA ALA A 510 -18.10 -35.16 6.39
C ALA A 510 -18.17 -35.65 4.92
N GLU A 511 -17.92 -36.95 4.70
CA GLU A 511 -18.01 -37.57 3.38
C GLU A 511 -19.44 -37.53 2.82
N GLU A 512 -19.56 -37.30 1.51
CA GLU A 512 -20.82 -37.12 0.81
C GLU A 512 -21.63 -38.42 0.66
N CYS A 513 -22.96 -38.27 0.68
CA CYS A 513 -23.87 -39.27 0.13
C CYS A 513 -25.00 -38.55 -0.62
N GLU A 514 -25.16 -38.87 -1.90
CA GLU A 514 -26.02 -38.15 -2.84
C GLU A 514 -27.53 -38.43 -2.65
N ASP A 515 -28.31 -37.57 -3.32
CA ASP A 515 -29.73 -37.70 -3.68
C ASP A 515 -30.78 -37.45 -2.58
N TYR A 516 -31.29 -36.20 -2.52
CA TYR A 516 -32.68 -35.84 -2.85
C TYR A 516 -32.88 -34.30 -2.81
N CYS A 517 -33.83 -33.76 -3.57
CA CYS A 517 -34.03 -32.30 -3.74
C CYS A 517 -34.39 -31.54 -2.44
N ASP A 518 -33.72 -30.41 -2.22
CA ASP A 518 -33.63 -29.69 -0.93
C ASP A 518 -34.48 -28.40 -0.83
N PRO A 519 -35.18 -28.17 0.31
CA PRO A 519 -35.63 -26.84 0.73
C PRO A 519 -34.56 -26.08 1.55
N LEU A 520 -33.61 -25.44 0.85
CA LEU A 520 -32.67 -24.42 1.34
C LEU A 520 -31.88 -24.77 2.62
N ALA A 521 -30.77 -25.48 2.41
CA ALA A 521 -29.64 -25.72 3.32
C ALA A 521 -29.19 -24.52 4.21
N PRO A 522 -28.40 -24.77 5.28
CA PRO A 522 -27.74 -23.72 6.06
C PRO A 522 -26.93 -22.78 5.16
N VAL A 523 -26.71 -21.54 5.59
CA VAL A 523 -25.76 -20.66 4.87
C VAL A 523 -24.38 -21.33 4.90
N PRO A 524 -23.69 -21.51 3.75
CA PRO A 524 -22.34 -22.07 3.69
C PRO A 524 -21.40 -21.34 4.66
N ASP A 525 -20.42 -22.05 5.24
CA ASP A 525 -19.48 -21.36 6.13
C ASP A 525 -18.67 -20.34 5.33
N LEU A 526 -18.13 -19.36 6.04
CA LEU A 526 -17.61 -18.13 5.43
C LEU A 526 -16.34 -18.32 4.58
N ASP A 527 -15.77 -19.52 4.59
CA ASP A 527 -14.52 -19.88 3.92
C ASP A 527 -14.76 -20.35 2.46
N ASP A 528 -15.96 -20.88 2.13
CA ASP A 528 -16.35 -21.37 0.78
C ASP A 528 -16.39 -20.27 -0.31
N LEU A 529 -16.24 -19.00 0.05
CA LEU A 529 -16.13 -17.89 -0.91
C LEU A 529 -14.67 -17.51 -1.26
N PHE A 530 -13.68 -18.13 -0.62
CA PHE A 530 -12.28 -17.67 -0.69
C PHE A 530 -11.21 -18.76 -0.84
N GLU A 531 -11.53 -20.05 -0.77
CA GLU A 531 -10.54 -21.11 -1.02
C GLU A 531 -10.44 -21.52 -2.50
N ASN A 532 -9.35 -21.12 -3.15
CA ASN A 532 -8.81 -21.81 -4.32
C ASN A 532 -7.31 -21.50 -4.46
N ASP A 533 -6.44 -22.35 -3.90
CA ASP A 533 -5.06 -22.53 -4.39
C ASP A 533 -4.44 -23.85 -3.85
N GLY A 534 -4.40 -24.82 -4.76
CA GLY A 534 -3.90 -26.20 -4.66
C GLY A 534 -2.94 -26.66 -3.54
N GLU A 535 -3.30 -27.81 -2.96
CA GLU A 535 -2.33 -28.72 -2.34
C GLU A 535 -1.24 -29.13 -3.35
N ALA A 536 0.03 -28.89 -3.01
CA ALA A 536 1.17 -29.45 -3.72
C ALA A 536 1.92 -30.42 -2.78
N ASN A 537 2.02 -31.67 -3.22
CA ASN A 537 2.58 -32.78 -2.43
C ASN A 537 3.97 -32.46 -1.85
N ALA A 538 4.16 -32.81 -0.58
CA ALA A 538 5.46 -32.74 0.08
C ALA A 538 6.39 -33.84 -0.44
N ASP A 539 7.57 -33.45 -0.92
CA ASP A 539 8.68 -34.37 -1.20
C ASP A 539 9.89 -33.99 -0.33
N GLN A 540 10.58 -34.99 0.23
CA GLN A 540 11.57 -34.78 1.29
C GLN A 540 13.00 -34.62 0.75
N GLY A 541 13.72 -33.61 1.25
CA GLY A 541 15.18 -33.69 1.38
C GLY A 541 15.96 -32.43 0.95
N GLY A 542 16.77 -31.90 1.86
CA GLY A 542 17.81 -30.91 1.53
C GLY A 542 17.90 -29.75 2.53
N SER A 543 18.89 -29.80 3.43
CA SER A 543 19.12 -28.78 4.44
C SER A 543 19.76 -27.50 3.87
N SER A 544 19.14 -26.35 4.11
CA SER A 544 19.87 -25.12 4.48
C SER A 544 18.94 -24.19 5.26
N SER A 545 19.43 -23.65 6.38
CA SER A 545 18.65 -22.83 7.29
C SER A 545 18.78 -21.34 6.95
N ASP A 546 17.87 -20.82 6.13
CA ASP A 546 17.56 -19.39 6.10
C ASP A 546 16.08 -19.21 6.47
N VAL A 547 15.82 -18.40 7.49
CA VAL A 547 14.45 -18.10 7.95
C VAL A 547 13.84 -17.10 6.98
N ALA A 548 13.31 -17.62 5.87
CA ALA A 548 12.55 -16.84 4.91
C ALA A 548 11.34 -16.21 5.61
N LYS A 549 11.27 -14.87 5.62
CA LYS A 549 10.06 -14.15 6.05
C LYS A 549 8.87 -14.64 5.22
N PRO A 550 7.70 -14.92 5.82
CA PRO A 550 6.53 -15.34 5.06
C PRO A 550 6.20 -14.27 4.02
N ALA A 551 6.34 -14.62 2.74
CA ALA A 551 6.11 -13.68 1.64
C ALA A 551 4.62 -13.40 1.51
N ILE A 552 4.24 -12.13 1.57
CA ILE A 552 2.87 -11.68 1.29
C ILE A 552 2.49 -12.15 -0.12
N SER A 553 1.28 -12.70 -0.30
CA SER A 553 0.82 -13.12 -1.63
C SER A 553 0.75 -11.94 -2.60
N GLU A 554 1.02 -12.18 -3.89
CA GLU A 554 1.05 -11.10 -4.90
C GLU A 554 -0.34 -10.51 -5.15
N SER A 555 -1.40 -11.33 -5.03
CA SER A 555 -2.79 -10.87 -5.09
C SER A 555 -3.12 -9.84 -4.00
N LEU A 556 -2.71 -10.10 -2.75
CA LEU A 556 -2.87 -9.15 -1.65
C LEU A 556 -2.03 -7.88 -1.83
N LYS A 557 -0.82 -7.99 -2.41
CA LYS A 557 -0.01 -6.81 -2.77
C LYS A 557 -0.69 -5.93 -3.82
N THR A 558 -1.30 -6.52 -4.86
CA THR A 558 -2.08 -5.77 -5.87
C THR A 558 -3.34 -5.17 -5.26
N GLY A 559 -4.09 -5.92 -4.44
CA GLY A 559 -5.25 -5.41 -3.73
C GLY A 559 -4.95 -4.19 -2.86
N LEU A 560 -3.87 -4.26 -2.06
CA LEU A 560 -3.44 -3.15 -1.21
C LEU A 560 -2.99 -1.93 -2.02
N ARG A 561 -2.23 -2.13 -3.12
CA ARG A 561 -1.85 -1.04 -4.05
C ARG A 561 -3.09 -0.33 -4.60
N MET A 562 -4.06 -1.09 -5.12
CA MET A 562 -5.24 -0.54 -5.78
C MET A 562 -6.13 0.28 -4.83
N GLU A 563 -6.36 -0.19 -3.60
CA GLU A 563 -7.15 0.55 -2.60
C GLU A 563 -6.45 1.84 -2.16
N ILE A 564 -5.14 1.80 -1.91
CA ILE A 564 -4.35 3.00 -1.56
C ILE A 564 -4.39 4.03 -2.69
N VAL A 565 -4.24 3.59 -3.94
CA VAL A 565 -4.29 4.48 -5.12
C VAL A 565 -5.69 5.05 -5.34
N GLY A 566 -6.76 4.29 -5.09
CA GLY A 566 -8.13 4.78 -5.10
C GLY A 566 -8.36 5.91 -4.08
N LEU A 567 -7.74 5.80 -2.91
CA LEU A 567 -7.83 6.79 -1.84
C LEU A 567 -7.04 8.06 -2.18
N ILE A 568 -5.85 7.92 -2.76
CA ILE A 568 -5.06 9.06 -3.25
C ILE A 568 -5.78 9.77 -4.40
N LYS A 569 -6.38 9.03 -5.35
CA LYS A 569 -7.21 9.59 -6.45
C LYS A 569 -8.42 10.38 -5.92
N THR A 570 -8.97 10.04 -4.75
CA THR A 570 -10.06 10.82 -4.13
C THR A 570 -9.54 12.07 -3.41
N TYR A 571 -8.39 12.03 -2.73
CA TYR A 571 -7.78 13.22 -2.14
C TYR A 571 -7.32 14.26 -3.18
N ILE A 572 -6.80 13.85 -4.34
CA ILE A 572 -6.38 14.76 -5.43
C ILE A 572 -7.53 15.66 -5.92
N ARG A 573 -8.77 15.17 -5.81
CA ARG A 573 -10.00 15.87 -6.23
C ARG A 573 -10.52 16.88 -5.21
N LEU A 574 -9.98 16.92 -4.00
CA LEU A 574 -10.39 17.88 -2.96
C LEU A 574 -10.10 19.34 -3.35
N ARG A 575 -10.96 20.24 -2.86
CA ARG A 575 -10.82 21.68 -3.00
C ARG A 575 -11.10 22.33 -1.63
N PRO A 576 -10.17 23.10 -1.04
CA PRO A 576 -8.80 23.37 -1.52
C PRO A 576 -7.93 22.11 -1.59
N ALA A 577 -6.82 22.21 -2.32
CA ALA A 577 -5.87 21.12 -2.49
C ALA A 577 -5.17 20.75 -1.17
N ALA A 578 -5.00 19.44 -0.90
CA ALA A 578 -4.49 18.91 0.36
C ALA A 578 -2.95 18.95 0.40
N PRO A 579 -2.31 19.85 1.17
CA PRO A 579 -0.85 20.04 1.13
C PRO A 579 -0.07 18.79 1.55
N GLN A 580 -0.68 17.89 2.33
CA GLN A 580 -0.10 16.62 2.76
C GLN A 580 0.24 15.68 1.57
N LEU A 581 -0.41 15.86 0.42
CA LEU A 581 -0.13 15.06 -0.79
C LEU A 581 1.18 15.45 -1.48
N ALA A 582 1.74 16.63 -1.20
CA ALA A 582 3.04 17.06 -1.72
C ALA A 582 4.20 16.44 -0.92
N ASN A 583 4.14 15.13 -0.70
CA ASN A 583 5.09 14.35 0.08
C ASN A 583 6.01 13.54 -0.86
N MET A 584 7.32 13.67 -0.67
CA MET A 584 8.33 13.00 -1.51
C MET A 584 8.24 11.47 -1.41
N ASP A 585 8.13 10.91 -0.20
CA ASP A 585 8.08 9.47 0.02
C ASP A 585 6.85 8.84 -0.66
N LEU A 586 5.69 9.52 -0.59
CA LEU A 586 4.47 9.13 -1.30
C LEU A 586 4.71 9.07 -2.81
N LEU A 587 5.32 10.09 -3.39
CA LEU A 587 5.57 10.15 -4.83
C LEU A 587 6.62 9.11 -5.27
N VAL A 588 7.66 8.86 -4.47
CA VAL A 588 8.63 7.78 -4.71
C VAL A 588 7.96 6.42 -4.64
N GLN A 589 7.14 6.15 -3.62
CA GLN A 589 6.38 4.90 -3.47
C GLN A 589 5.40 4.68 -4.64
N LEU A 590 4.64 5.70 -5.02
CA LEU A 590 3.74 5.63 -6.18
C LEU A 590 4.50 5.40 -7.49
N THR A 591 5.68 6.01 -7.66
CA THR A 591 6.56 5.77 -8.82
C THR A 591 7.06 4.33 -8.85
N LYS A 592 7.50 3.78 -7.70
CA LYS A 592 7.88 2.36 -7.56
C LYS A 592 6.72 1.43 -7.91
N CYS A 593 5.50 1.73 -7.47
CA CYS A 593 4.32 0.95 -7.84
C CYS A 593 3.98 1.04 -9.35
N ALA A 594 4.11 2.22 -9.97
CA ALA A 594 3.87 2.42 -11.41
C ALA A 594 4.86 1.66 -12.31
N ILE A 595 6.06 1.33 -11.81
CA ILE A 595 7.04 0.48 -12.52
C ILE A 595 6.60 -1.01 -12.54
N LEU A 596 5.77 -1.44 -11.59
CA LEU A 596 5.32 -2.83 -11.45
C LEU A 596 4.03 -3.13 -12.24
N GLU A 597 3.09 -2.17 -12.29
CA GLU A 597 1.79 -2.33 -12.96
C GLU A 597 1.50 -1.11 -13.86
N LYS A 598 1.17 -1.35 -15.14
CA LYS A 598 1.11 -0.30 -16.15
C LYS A 598 -0.18 0.55 -16.11
N ASP A 599 -0.04 1.77 -16.62
CA ASP A 599 -1.06 2.73 -17.04
C ASP A 599 -1.95 3.42 -15.99
N ASP A 600 -2.39 2.77 -14.90
CA ASP A 600 -3.42 3.38 -14.03
C ASP A 600 -2.90 4.13 -12.78
N LEU A 601 -1.67 3.84 -12.36
CA LEU A 601 -0.95 4.57 -11.32
C LEU A 601 -0.18 5.78 -11.87
N GLU A 602 0.41 5.65 -13.05
CA GLU A 602 1.12 6.74 -13.73
C GLU A 602 0.19 7.94 -13.94
N LYS A 603 -1.05 7.69 -14.40
CA LYS A 603 -2.11 8.70 -14.48
C LYS A 603 -2.38 9.36 -13.12
N ALA A 604 -2.42 8.60 -12.03
CA ALA A 604 -2.67 9.14 -10.68
C ALA A 604 -1.55 10.08 -10.22
N VAL A 605 -0.28 9.72 -10.49
CA VAL A 605 0.88 10.58 -10.23
C VAL A 605 0.81 11.85 -11.09
N CYS A 606 0.52 11.72 -12.38
CA CYS A 606 0.35 12.87 -13.28
C CYS A 606 -0.85 13.77 -12.90
N GLU A 607 -1.97 13.20 -12.43
CA GLU A 607 -3.13 13.95 -11.90
C GLU A 607 -2.75 14.74 -10.64
N LEU A 608 -1.99 14.13 -9.72
CA LEU A 608 -1.45 14.82 -8.53
C LEU A 608 -0.56 15.99 -8.97
N LEU A 609 0.45 15.72 -9.79
CA LEU A 609 1.44 16.70 -10.26
C LEU A 609 0.81 17.83 -11.08
N SER A 610 -0.37 17.62 -11.68
CA SER A 610 -1.10 18.65 -12.45
C SER A 610 -1.53 19.87 -11.61
N HIS A 611 -1.57 19.76 -10.28
CA HIS A 611 -2.04 20.85 -9.42
C HIS A 611 -0.90 21.77 -8.96
N HIS A 612 -0.87 23.02 -9.45
CA HIS A 612 0.22 23.98 -9.18
C HIS A 612 0.51 24.20 -7.68
N GLY A 613 -0.50 24.09 -6.81
CA GLY A 613 -0.31 24.20 -5.35
C GLY A 613 0.67 23.18 -4.72
N TYR A 614 0.96 22.07 -5.41
CA TYR A 614 1.98 21.09 -4.96
C TYR A 614 3.37 21.33 -5.55
N LEU A 615 3.50 22.22 -6.55
CA LEU A 615 4.75 22.48 -7.25
C LEU A 615 5.85 22.97 -6.31
N ILE A 616 5.63 24.10 -5.62
CA ILE A 616 6.67 24.71 -4.77
C ILE A 616 7.13 23.79 -3.63
N PRO A 617 6.24 23.11 -2.86
CA PRO A 617 6.69 22.12 -1.88
C PRO A 617 7.50 20.99 -2.51
N LEU A 618 7.10 20.47 -3.68
CA LEU A 618 7.81 19.39 -4.35
C LEU A 618 9.21 19.80 -4.82
N LEU A 619 9.36 21.02 -5.37
CA LEU A 619 10.65 21.58 -5.80
C LEU A 619 11.61 21.86 -4.62
N GLN A 620 11.16 21.77 -3.36
CA GLN A 620 12.01 21.86 -2.17
C GLN A 620 12.51 20.50 -1.66
N THR A 621 12.16 19.41 -2.37
CA THR A 621 12.57 18.03 -2.08
C THR A 621 13.51 17.50 -3.17
N ASP A 622 14.26 16.44 -2.88
CA ASP A 622 15.13 15.78 -3.87
C ASP A 622 14.34 14.98 -4.94
N PHE A 623 13.00 14.96 -4.92
CA PHE A 623 12.18 14.15 -5.84
C PHE A 623 12.54 14.38 -7.32
N VAL A 624 12.74 15.64 -7.74
CA VAL A 624 13.11 15.95 -9.13
C VAL A 624 14.47 15.34 -9.49
N HIS A 625 15.45 15.40 -8.58
CA HIS A 625 16.76 14.78 -8.79
C HIS A 625 16.67 13.24 -8.81
N VAL A 626 15.83 12.63 -7.98
CA VAL A 626 15.56 11.18 -8.00
C VAL A 626 14.99 10.76 -9.35
N VAL A 627 13.96 11.45 -9.86
CA VAL A 627 13.35 11.12 -11.16
C VAL A 627 14.30 11.36 -12.34
N TRP A 628 15.14 12.41 -12.30
CA TRP A 628 16.21 12.58 -13.30
C TRP A 628 17.26 11.47 -13.23
N SER A 629 17.68 11.04 -12.05
CA SER A 629 18.63 9.92 -11.90
C SER A 629 18.06 8.59 -12.43
N MET A 630 16.76 8.35 -12.23
CA MET A 630 16.01 7.21 -12.79
C MET A 630 15.95 7.21 -14.32
N ARG A 631 16.07 8.37 -14.96
CA ARG A 631 16.06 8.52 -16.43
C ARG A 631 17.44 8.37 -17.05
N ASP A 632 18.44 9.03 -16.47
CA ASP A 632 19.73 9.26 -17.14
C ASP A 632 20.88 8.38 -16.59
N ASN A 633 20.79 7.87 -15.34
CA ASN A 633 21.80 6.94 -14.78
C ASN A 633 21.47 5.46 -15.07
N LEU A 634 20.72 5.18 -16.14
CA LEU A 634 20.37 3.80 -16.52
C LEU A 634 21.63 3.05 -16.98
N PRO A 635 21.88 1.82 -16.48
CA PRO A 635 22.98 1.01 -16.97
C PRO A 635 22.83 0.71 -18.47
N ASP A 636 23.94 0.55 -19.19
CA ASP A 636 23.97 0.15 -20.61
C ASP A 636 23.54 -1.31 -20.80
N HIS A 637 22.23 -1.53 -20.66
CA HIS A 637 21.54 -2.78 -20.90
C HIS A 637 20.72 -2.64 -22.18
N GLY A 638 21.38 -2.73 -23.32
CA GLY A 638 20.74 -2.70 -24.64
C GLY A 638 19.50 -3.60 -24.70
N HIS A 639 18.36 -3.01 -25.03
CA HIS A 639 17.03 -3.65 -25.10
C HIS A 639 16.46 -4.20 -23.77
N CYS A 640 16.78 -3.59 -22.61
CA CYS A 640 16.11 -3.95 -21.35
C CYS A 640 14.73 -3.28 -21.19
N VAL A 641 13.68 -4.10 -21.05
CA VAL A 641 12.29 -3.66 -20.81
C VAL A 641 12.15 -2.84 -19.52
N LYS A 642 12.84 -3.24 -18.43
CA LYS A 642 12.81 -2.47 -17.16
C LYS A 642 13.43 -1.10 -17.32
N CYS A 643 14.61 -0.98 -17.95
CA CYS A 643 15.24 0.32 -18.22
C CYS A 643 14.35 1.20 -19.10
N PHE A 644 13.67 0.63 -20.11
CA PHE A 644 12.69 1.36 -20.92
C PHE A 644 11.51 1.87 -20.09
N LEU A 645 10.94 1.07 -19.18
CA LEU A 645 9.87 1.50 -18.27
C LEU A 645 10.32 2.61 -17.31
N TYR A 646 11.53 2.50 -16.74
CA TYR A 646 12.12 3.56 -15.93
C TYR A 646 12.23 4.88 -16.72
N PHE A 647 12.75 4.82 -17.95
CA PHE A 647 12.85 5.99 -18.83
C PHE A 647 11.47 6.57 -19.22
N GLU A 648 10.50 5.73 -19.57
CA GLU A 648 9.14 6.15 -19.97
C GLU A 648 8.43 6.88 -18.82
N ILE A 649 8.37 6.27 -17.64
CA ILE A 649 7.69 6.83 -16.45
C ILE A 649 8.40 8.10 -15.98
N ALA A 650 9.73 8.10 -15.88
CA ALA A 650 10.47 9.28 -15.46
C ALA A 650 10.29 10.45 -16.45
N SER A 651 10.34 10.18 -17.75
CA SER A 651 10.13 11.21 -18.77
C SER A 651 8.75 11.84 -18.69
N ARG A 652 7.69 11.04 -18.46
CA ARG A 652 6.31 11.56 -18.30
C ARG A 652 6.14 12.37 -17.01
N ILE A 653 6.70 11.92 -15.89
CA ILE A 653 6.70 12.67 -14.62
C ILE A 653 7.40 14.02 -14.79
N LEU A 654 8.60 14.04 -15.39
CA LEU A 654 9.36 15.27 -15.62
C LEU A 654 8.67 16.21 -16.61
N GLN A 655 8.07 15.68 -17.68
CA GLN A 655 7.23 16.45 -18.58
C GLN A 655 6.08 17.11 -17.80
N LYS A 656 5.41 16.39 -16.88
CA LYS A 656 4.27 16.95 -16.16
C LYS A 656 4.66 18.06 -15.18
N ILE A 657 5.80 17.90 -14.50
CA ILE A 657 6.37 18.96 -13.64
C ILE A 657 6.77 20.18 -14.50
N THR A 658 7.33 19.96 -15.70
CA THR A 658 7.67 21.03 -16.66
C THR A 658 6.43 21.81 -17.09
N GLU A 659 5.36 21.12 -17.54
CA GLU A 659 4.09 21.73 -17.97
C GLU A 659 3.50 22.65 -16.88
N VAL A 660 3.52 22.20 -15.62
CA VAL A 660 2.96 22.95 -14.49
C VAL A 660 3.89 24.09 -14.07
N ALA A 661 5.21 23.91 -14.10
CA ALA A 661 6.18 24.96 -13.78
C ALA A 661 6.22 26.08 -14.83
N GLU A 662 5.95 25.78 -16.10
CA GLU A 662 5.91 26.78 -17.18
C GLU A 662 4.53 27.44 -17.36
N SER A 663 3.51 26.91 -16.68
CA SER A 663 2.16 27.47 -16.65
C SER A 663 2.12 28.92 -16.16
N GLY A 664 1.00 29.61 -16.39
CA GLY A 664 0.78 30.99 -15.94
C GLY A 664 1.04 31.17 -14.44
N ALA A 665 0.51 30.25 -13.62
CA ALA A 665 0.69 30.25 -12.18
C ALA A 665 2.10 29.78 -11.77
N GLY A 666 2.55 28.63 -12.27
CA GLY A 666 3.81 28.00 -11.82
C GLY A 666 5.04 28.88 -11.97
N LYS A 667 5.21 29.56 -13.11
CA LYS A 667 6.34 30.48 -13.31
C LYS A 667 6.24 31.74 -12.45
N GLY A 668 5.02 32.17 -12.13
CA GLY A 668 4.75 33.28 -11.22
C GLY A 668 5.07 32.90 -9.77
N ASP A 669 4.64 31.70 -9.35
CA ASP A 669 4.95 31.14 -8.02
C ASP A 669 6.47 30.97 -7.84
N ILE A 670 7.18 30.39 -8.81
CA ILE A 670 8.65 30.25 -8.76
C ILE A 670 9.33 31.62 -8.71
N ALA A 671 8.97 32.56 -9.59
CA ALA A 671 9.55 33.91 -9.59
C ALA A 671 9.29 34.65 -8.27
N HIS A 672 8.08 34.56 -7.72
CA HIS A 672 7.73 35.14 -6.43
C HIS A 672 8.57 34.54 -5.29
N ARG A 673 8.80 33.22 -5.28
CA ARG A 673 9.65 32.57 -4.27
C ARG A 673 11.13 32.92 -4.42
N LEU A 674 11.65 33.10 -5.64
CA LEU A 674 13.02 33.61 -5.82
C LEU A 674 13.18 35.05 -5.32
N LEU A 675 12.22 35.93 -5.62
CA LEU A 675 12.28 37.36 -5.27
C LEU A 675 11.97 37.66 -3.80
N ARG A 676 11.08 36.88 -3.15
CA ARG A 676 10.56 37.17 -1.80
C ARG A 676 10.66 36.01 -0.80
N GLY A 677 11.20 34.87 -1.20
CA GLY A 677 11.42 33.74 -0.30
C GLY A 677 12.55 34.00 0.71
N ASP A 678 12.62 33.12 1.70
CA ASP A 678 13.79 32.95 2.56
C ASP A 678 14.94 32.27 1.79
N ASP A 679 16.17 32.46 2.24
CA ASP A 679 17.34 32.01 1.48
C ASP A 679 17.47 30.47 1.43
N ALA A 680 16.95 29.75 2.43
CA ALA A 680 16.92 28.29 2.39
C ALA A 680 15.99 27.78 1.27
N MET A 681 14.83 28.42 1.09
CA MET A 681 13.95 28.14 -0.05
C MET A 681 14.58 28.53 -1.39
N LYS A 682 15.21 29.71 -1.49
CA LYS A 682 15.90 30.15 -2.73
C LYS A 682 16.96 29.15 -3.15
N ARG A 683 17.86 28.76 -2.23
CA ARG A 683 18.96 27.80 -2.49
C ARG A 683 18.44 26.48 -3.07
N LYS A 684 17.37 25.92 -2.50
CA LYS A 684 16.73 24.69 -3.00
C LYS A 684 16.07 24.86 -4.37
N LEU A 685 15.44 26.00 -4.64
CA LEU A 685 14.77 26.22 -5.93
C LEU A 685 15.78 26.38 -7.07
N VAL A 686 16.87 27.14 -6.89
CA VAL A 686 17.82 27.41 -7.98
C VAL A 686 18.56 26.17 -8.47
N THR A 687 18.83 25.19 -7.60
CA THR A 687 19.44 23.90 -7.99
C THR A 687 18.48 23.01 -8.79
N VAL A 688 17.16 23.18 -8.64
CA VAL A 688 16.13 22.36 -9.31
C VAL A 688 15.58 23.00 -10.58
N ILE A 689 15.55 24.34 -10.69
CA ILE A 689 15.00 25.04 -11.87
C ILE A 689 15.61 24.57 -13.22
N PRO A 690 16.93 24.35 -13.37
CA PRO A 690 17.51 23.82 -14.61
C PRO A 690 16.96 22.45 -15.03
N TYR A 691 16.56 21.62 -14.07
CA TYR A 691 15.99 20.29 -14.31
C TYR A 691 14.55 20.35 -14.79
N VAL A 692 13.82 21.42 -14.43
CA VAL A 692 12.38 21.55 -14.66
C VAL A 692 12.03 22.48 -15.81
N ILE A 693 12.63 23.67 -15.89
CA ILE A 693 12.27 24.63 -16.93
C ILE A 693 13.02 24.31 -18.22
N SER A 694 12.27 24.06 -19.29
CA SER A 694 12.77 23.74 -20.63
C SER A 694 12.68 24.95 -21.58
N ASN A 695 11.71 25.85 -21.37
CA ASN A 695 11.54 27.07 -22.14
C ASN A 695 12.61 28.11 -21.76
N ARG A 696 13.57 28.31 -22.65
CA ARG A 696 14.70 29.25 -22.51
C ARG A 696 14.27 30.67 -22.14
N SER A 697 13.10 31.15 -22.57
CA SER A 697 12.61 32.50 -22.22
C SER A 697 12.12 32.61 -20.77
N ILE A 698 11.58 31.52 -20.21
CA ILE A 698 11.19 31.43 -18.80
C ILE A 698 12.45 31.22 -17.95
N LEU A 699 13.34 30.30 -18.37
CA LEU A 699 14.62 30.06 -17.70
C LEU A 699 15.46 31.33 -17.59
N SER A 700 15.58 32.10 -18.68
CA SER A 700 16.29 33.39 -18.71
C SER A 700 15.69 34.40 -17.73
N LYS A 701 14.36 34.52 -17.65
CA LYS A 701 13.69 35.40 -16.67
C LYS A 701 13.91 34.97 -15.22
N LEU A 702 13.91 33.67 -14.92
CA LEU A 702 14.12 33.16 -13.57
C LEU A 702 15.61 33.27 -13.15
N MET A 703 16.52 32.94 -14.05
CA MET A 703 17.96 32.95 -13.78
C MET A 703 18.56 34.36 -13.78
N LEU A 704 18.10 35.25 -14.66
CA LEU A 704 18.63 36.62 -14.73
C LEU A 704 17.75 37.60 -13.93
N ASN A 705 16.49 37.79 -14.34
CA ASN A 705 15.65 38.85 -13.76
C ASN A 705 15.20 38.56 -12.32
N CYS A 706 15.24 37.30 -11.86
CA CYS A 706 14.93 36.91 -10.48
C CYS A 706 16.17 36.51 -9.67
N GLY A 707 17.39 36.80 -10.16
CA GLY A 707 18.66 36.53 -9.45
C GLY A 707 19.07 35.06 -9.34
N GLY A 708 18.37 34.13 -10.01
CA GLY A 708 18.61 32.68 -9.85
C GLY A 708 20.04 32.22 -10.17
N LEU A 709 20.68 32.82 -11.18
CA LEU A 709 22.08 32.52 -11.55
C LEU A 709 23.07 33.08 -10.53
N GLU A 710 22.82 34.28 -9.98
CA GLU A 710 23.67 34.90 -8.96
C GLU A 710 23.69 34.04 -7.70
N ILE A 711 22.50 33.65 -7.21
CA ILE A 711 22.35 32.73 -6.06
C ILE A 711 23.04 31.38 -6.33
N LEU A 712 22.96 30.84 -7.55
CA LEU A 712 23.58 29.57 -7.92
C LEU A 712 25.12 29.66 -7.99
N ILE A 713 25.68 30.81 -8.37
CA ILE A 713 27.12 31.07 -8.36
C ILE A 713 27.61 31.33 -6.93
N ASP A 714 26.85 32.07 -6.11
CA ASP A 714 27.16 32.31 -4.70
C ASP A 714 27.12 31.03 -3.85
N LEU A 715 26.22 30.09 -4.17
CA LEU A 715 26.26 28.74 -3.62
C LEU A 715 27.60 28.05 -3.92
N PHE A 716 28.00 28.04 -5.19
CA PHE A 716 29.24 27.39 -5.64
C PHE A 716 30.52 28.12 -5.14
N ARG A 717 30.38 29.38 -4.74
CA ARG A 717 31.44 30.16 -4.08
C ARG A 717 31.66 29.71 -2.64
N ASN A 718 30.59 29.56 -1.85
CA ASN A 718 30.69 29.62 -0.38
C ASN A 718 30.65 28.27 0.35
N ASP A 719 30.11 27.21 -0.24
CA ASP A 719 30.05 25.90 0.42
C ASP A 719 31.35 25.08 0.25
N GLU A 720 31.63 24.17 1.18
CA GLU A 720 32.70 23.15 1.10
C GLU A 720 32.17 21.70 1.11
N ASN A 721 30.84 21.51 1.10
CA ASN A 721 30.15 20.22 1.33
C ASN A 721 29.27 19.79 0.14
N ASP A 722 28.45 18.74 0.32
CA ASP A 722 27.59 18.10 -0.70
C ASP A 722 26.72 19.07 -1.55
N ASP A 723 26.35 20.25 -1.03
CA ASP A 723 25.57 21.23 -1.78
C ASP A 723 26.35 21.87 -2.95
N ASN A 724 27.69 21.85 -2.93
CA ASN A 724 28.51 22.13 -4.12
C ASN A 724 28.27 21.11 -5.24
N ARG A 725 28.08 19.82 -4.90
CA ARG A 725 27.85 18.77 -5.91
C ARG A 725 26.48 18.96 -6.57
N ARG A 726 25.44 19.30 -5.80
CA ARG A 726 24.12 19.69 -6.34
C ARG A 726 24.22 20.91 -7.24
N THR A 727 24.93 21.95 -6.80
CA THR A 727 25.09 23.21 -7.52
C THR A 727 25.86 23.01 -8.83
N LEU A 728 26.99 22.31 -8.81
CA LEU A 728 27.75 21.94 -10.01
C LEU A 728 26.91 21.12 -10.99
N LYS A 729 26.17 20.11 -10.49
CA LYS A 729 25.25 19.33 -11.32
C LYS A 729 24.21 20.21 -12.00
N ALA A 730 23.61 21.17 -11.28
CA ALA A 730 22.64 22.11 -11.84
C ALA A 730 23.25 23.04 -12.92
N LEU A 731 24.48 23.54 -12.70
CA LEU A 731 25.22 24.36 -13.67
C LEU A 731 25.55 23.57 -14.95
N CYS A 732 26.11 22.37 -14.82
CA CYS A 732 26.39 21.46 -15.94
C CYS A 732 25.10 21.08 -16.69
N HIS A 733 24.03 20.74 -15.96
CA HIS A 733 22.74 20.37 -16.54
C HIS A 733 22.13 21.53 -17.35
N MET A 734 22.22 22.76 -16.83
CA MET A 734 21.80 23.96 -17.54
C MET A 734 22.63 24.17 -18.82
N ALA A 735 23.95 24.06 -18.74
CA ALA A 735 24.86 24.20 -19.88
C ALA A 735 24.57 23.18 -20.99
N THR A 736 24.53 21.89 -20.64
CA THR A 736 24.35 20.77 -21.59
C THR A 736 22.93 20.68 -22.13
N TYR A 737 21.91 20.63 -21.27
CA TYR A 737 20.54 20.25 -21.68
C TYR A 737 19.54 21.40 -21.83
N ARG A 738 19.90 22.64 -21.50
CA ARG A 738 19.01 23.82 -21.62
C ARG A 738 19.59 24.92 -22.50
N LEU A 739 20.88 25.17 -22.39
CA LEU A 739 21.60 26.15 -23.20
C LEU A 739 22.22 25.55 -24.47
N LEU A 740 22.34 24.22 -24.52
CA LEU A 740 22.92 23.44 -25.62
C LEU A 740 24.32 23.99 -25.97
N ILE A 741 25.14 24.22 -24.94
CA ILE A 741 26.53 24.63 -25.13
C ILE A 741 27.29 23.46 -25.76
N VAL A 742 27.88 23.70 -26.93
CA VAL A 742 28.60 22.68 -27.69
C VAL A 742 29.91 22.37 -26.97
N ASN A 743 30.21 21.08 -26.81
CA ASN A 743 31.52 20.61 -26.36
C ASN A 743 32.59 20.99 -27.39
N PRO A 744 33.67 21.72 -27.04
CA PRO A 744 34.70 22.13 -27.98
C PRO A 744 35.27 21.00 -28.84
N ARG A 745 35.35 19.78 -28.29
CA ARG A 745 35.84 18.59 -29.02
C ARG A 745 34.94 18.16 -30.19
N ASP A 746 33.65 18.47 -30.14
CA ASP A 746 32.63 17.97 -31.07
C ASP A 746 32.36 18.91 -32.26
N VAL A 747 32.97 20.12 -32.26
CA VAL A 747 32.75 21.20 -33.24
C VAL A 747 33.26 20.86 -34.67
N SER A 748 34.02 19.77 -34.84
CA SER A 748 34.60 19.44 -36.15
C SER A 748 34.92 17.95 -36.37
N LYS A 749 34.00 17.23 -37.03
CA LYS A 749 34.19 15.82 -37.42
C LYS A 749 35.09 15.65 -38.66
N SER A 750 36.32 16.18 -38.64
CA SER A 750 37.32 15.82 -39.65
C SER A 750 37.88 14.43 -39.36
N THR A 751 37.78 13.53 -40.34
CA THR A 751 38.28 12.14 -40.20
C THR A 751 39.77 11.99 -40.51
N ASN A 752 40.39 12.98 -41.16
CA ASN A 752 41.80 12.93 -41.55
C ASN A 752 42.70 13.45 -40.42
N ARG A 753 43.39 12.52 -39.75
CA ARG A 753 44.47 12.83 -38.80
C ARG A 753 45.80 12.95 -39.55
N ARG A 754 46.04 14.07 -40.25
CA ARG A 754 47.38 14.39 -40.71
C ARG A 754 48.22 14.76 -39.49
N LYS A 755 49.17 13.90 -39.12
CA LYS A 755 50.13 14.18 -38.04
C LYS A 755 51.26 15.05 -38.54
N ILE A 756 51.55 16.15 -37.83
CA ILE A 756 52.71 17.01 -38.07
C ILE A 756 53.67 16.87 -36.89
N ALA A 757 54.88 16.37 -37.13
CA ALA A 757 55.95 16.34 -36.15
C ALA A 757 56.70 17.69 -36.19
N ALA A 758 56.59 18.48 -35.12
CA ALA A 758 57.07 19.87 -35.09
C ALA A 758 58.51 20.02 -34.56
N ASP A 759 59.20 18.93 -34.20
CA ASP A 759 60.46 18.98 -33.44
C ASP A 759 61.74 18.97 -34.32
N SER A 760 61.61 18.82 -35.65
CA SER A 760 62.73 18.68 -36.59
C SER A 760 62.85 19.84 -37.58
N TYR A 761 62.89 21.08 -37.08
CA TYR A 761 63.20 22.24 -37.93
C TYR A 761 64.59 22.12 -38.55
N SER A 762 64.69 22.43 -39.85
CA SER A 762 65.96 22.64 -40.55
C SER A 762 65.81 23.77 -41.56
N LEU A 763 66.88 24.54 -41.76
CA LEU A 763 66.91 25.62 -42.74
C LEU A 763 66.75 25.02 -44.16
N PRO A 764 65.87 25.57 -45.02
CA PRO A 764 65.73 25.11 -46.41
C PRO A 764 67.06 25.25 -47.16
N ARG A 765 67.39 24.25 -47.99
CA ARG A 765 68.69 24.17 -48.68
C ARG A 765 68.94 25.29 -49.70
N ASP A 766 67.87 25.96 -50.13
CA ASP A 766 67.88 27.02 -51.15
C ASP A 766 67.79 28.43 -50.53
N CYS A 767 67.98 28.57 -49.21
CA CYS A 767 67.89 29.85 -48.51
C CYS A 767 69.08 30.78 -48.84
N GLY A 768 68.80 31.92 -49.47
CA GLY A 768 69.81 32.92 -49.84
C GLY A 768 70.05 34.02 -48.81
N ASN A 769 69.10 34.28 -47.91
CA ASN A 769 69.12 35.40 -46.95
C ASN A 769 68.83 34.90 -45.53
N VAL A 770 69.88 34.54 -44.79
CA VAL A 770 69.76 33.94 -43.45
C VAL A 770 69.84 35.01 -42.36
N VAL A 771 68.98 34.89 -41.34
CA VAL A 771 69.09 35.62 -40.08
C VAL A 771 69.33 34.63 -38.93
N SER A 772 70.28 34.96 -38.05
CA SER A 772 70.58 34.17 -36.84
C SER A 772 69.88 34.77 -35.63
N PHE A 773 68.94 34.06 -35.00
CA PHE A 773 68.32 34.49 -33.76
C PHE A 773 69.08 33.97 -32.54
N VAL A 774 69.46 34.87 -31.63
CA VAL A 774 70.10 34.53 -30.34
C VAL A 774 69.01 34.53 -29.26
N LEU A 775 68.88 33.43 -28.52
CA LEU A 775 67.83 33.21 -27.51
C LEU A 775 68.37 33.35 -26.08
N ASP A 776 67.49 33.36 -25.07
CA ASP A 776 67.88 33.61 -23.67
C ASP A 776 68.85 32.57 -23.09
N ASP A 777 68.84 31.34 -23.62
CA ASP A 777 69.77 30.26 -23.26
C ASP A 777 71.14 30.36 -23.96
N GLY A 778 71.35 31.41 -24.76
CA GLY A 778 72.54 31.61 -25.57
C GLY A 778 72.60 30.73 -26.83
N SER A 779 71.56 29.94 -27.11
CA SER A 779 71.48 29.18 -28.35
C SER A 779 71.23 30.10 -29.55
N VAL A 780 71.65 29.62 -30.73
CA VAL A 780 71.44 30.30 -32.01
C VAL A 780 70.52 29.44 -32.88
N VAL A 781 69.49 30.06 -33.46
CA VAL A 781 68.55 29.43 -34.40
C VAL A 781 68.52 30.26 -35.68
N GLU A 782 68.97 29.65 -36.78
CA GLU A 782 68.98 30.28 -38.10
C GLU A 782 67.63 30.14 -38.78
N ALA A 783 67.19 31.19 -39.49
CA ALA A 783 65.95 31.18 -40.26
C ALA A 783 66.09 32.00 -41.55
N ASP A 784 65.20 31.73 -42.50
CA ASP A 784 65.07 32.47 -43.75
C ASP A 784 64.42 33.84 -43.48
N ARG A 785 65.15 34.92 -43.76
CA ARG A 785 64.75 36.32 -43.49
C ARG A 785 63.55 36.72 -44.34
N ASP A 786 63.53 36.31 -45.60
CA ASP A 786 62.54 36.73 -46.58
C ASP A 786 61.22 35.98 -46.35
N PHE A 787 61.29 34.67 -46.09
CA PHE A 787 60.15 33.84 -45.71
C PHE A 787 59.47 34.32 -44.41
N LEU A 788 60.25 34.61 -43.36
CA LEU A 788 59.67 35.13 -42.11
C LEU A 788 59.02 36.51 -42.28
N SER A 789 59.60 37.35 -43.13
CA SER A 789 59.04 38.67 -43.46
C SER A 789 57.76 38.56 -44.30
N GLU A 790 57.63 37.55 -45.15
CA GLU A 790 56.38 37.26 -45.86
C GLU A 790 55.28 36.79 -44.89
N LYS A 791 55.62 35.91 -43.95
CA LYS A 791 54.62 35.27 -43.06
C LYS A 791 54.20 36.10 -41.84
N SER A 792 54.98 37.11 -41.43
CA SER A 792 54.72 37.89 -40.21
C SER A 792 54.93 39.39 -40.41
N GLU A 793 53.88 40.18 -40.16
CA GLU A 793 53.97 41.65 -40.08
C GLU A 793 55.01 42.10 -39.04
N PHE A 794 55.19 41.34 -37.94
CA PHE A 794 56.20 41.61 -36.91
C PHE A 794 57.63 41.40 -37.42
N PHE A 795 57.93 40.23 -37.99
CA PHE A 795 59.28 39.95 -38.49
C PHE A 795 59.63 40.81 -39.70
N ASN A 796 58.69 41.15 -40.57
CA ASN A 796 58.91 42.11 -41.65
C ASN A 796 59.31 43.50 -41.09
N GLY A 797 58.59 43.99 -40.09
CA GLY A 797 58.92 45.24 -39.40
C GLY A 797 60.30 45.19 -38.75
N LEU A 798 60.63 44.10 -38.06
CA LEU A 798 61.91 43.93 -37.35
C LEU A 798 63.12 43.81 -38.30
N LEU A 799 62.98 43.04 -39.38
CA LEU A 799 64.09 42.60 -40.24
C LEU A 799 64.30 43.49 -41.47
N ASN A 800 63.25 44.18 -41.95
CA ASN A 800 63.28 45.06 -43.13
C ASN A 800 62.87 46.51 -42.82
N GLY A 801 62.44 46.82 -41.60
CA GLY A 801 62.06 48.17 -41.18
C GLY A 801 63.24 49.02 -40.68
N HIS A 802 62.91 50.12 -40.01
CA HIS A 802 63.88 51.11 -39.49
C HIS A 802 64.41 50.78 -38.08
N PHE A 803 64.32 49.53 -37.65
CA PHE A 803 64.89 49.05 -36.39
C PHE A 803 66.39 48.79 -36.53
N LYS A 804 67.12 48.70 -35.41
CA LYS A 804 68.58 48.46 -35.44
C LYS A 804 68.89 47.07 -36.01
N GLU A 805 68.03 46.13 -35.64
CA GLU A 805 68.00 44.71 -35.98
C GLU A 805 67.91 44.44 -37.49
N SER A 806 67.37 45.37 -38.30
CA SER A 806 67.32 45.18 -39.76
C SER A 806 68.69 45.22 -40.41
N SER A 807 69.64 45.95 -39.82
CA SER A 807 71.05 46.02 -40.24
C SER A 807 71.94 44.94 -39.61
N GLU A 808 71.40 44.11 -38.70
CA GLU A 808 72.16 43.10 -37.98
C GLU A 808 71.99 41.69 -38.60
N SER A 809 73.07 40.92 -38.58
CA SER A 809 73.07 39.50 -38.97
C SER A 809 72.64 38.57 -37.84
N GLN A 810 72.76 39.03 -36.59
CA GLN A 810 72.32 38.35 -35.37
C GLN A 810 71.30 39.21 -34.64
N VAL A 811 70.13 38.66 -34.33
CA VAL A 811 69.01 39.35 -33.68
C VAL A 811 68.66 38.65 -32.38
N ALA A 812 68.64 39.38 -31.25
CA ALA A 812 68.33 38.81 -29.95
C ALA A 812 66.81 38.75 -29.71
N LEU A 813 66.26 37.57 -29.37
CA LEU A 813 64.85 37.41 -28.98
C LEU A 813 64.76 37.04 -27.50
N SER A 814 64.29 37.98 -26.68
CA SER A 814 64.14 37.78 -25.23
C SER A 814 62.83 37.11 -24.85
N LYS A 815 62.85 36.27 -23.80
CA LYS A 815 61.73 35.43 -23.33
C LYS A 815 61.23 34.47 -24.41
N VAL A 816 62.11 33.64 -24.94
CA VAL A 816 61.84 32.68 -26.02
C VAL A 816 62.61 31.38 -25.79
N HIS A 817 61.88 30.28 -25.60
CA HIS A 817 62.49 28.96 -25.49
C HIS A 817 62.86 28.39 -26.87
N THR A 818 64.08 27.85 -26.95
CA THR A 818 64.71 27.29 -28.16
C THR A 818 63.90 26.19 -28.83
N ARG A 819 63.24 25.34 -28.02
CA ARG A 819 62.34 24.31 -28.54
C ARG A 819 61.10 24.94 -29.16
N SER A 820 60.37 25.76 -28.41
CA SER A 820 59.15 26.44 -28.85
C SER A 820 59.39 27.30 -30.11
N PHE A 821 60.53 27.99 -30.22
CA PHE A 821 60.87 28.75 -31.42
C PHE A 821 61.18 27.85 -32.64
N ARG A 822 61.93 26.76 -32.47
CA ARG A 822 62.14 25.77 -33.56
C ARG A 822 60.82 25.12 -33.99
N CYS A 823 59.94 24.80 -33.05
CA CYS A 823 58.61 24.27 -33.35
C CYS A 823 57.76 25.28 -34.15
N LEU A 824 57.80 26.57 -33.79
CA LEU A 824 57.14 27.64 -34.55
C LEU A 824 57.63 27.69 -36.01
N LEU A 825 58.95 27.69 -36.22
CA LEU A 825 59.54 27.72 -37.57
C LEU A 825 59.18 26.46 -38.38
N CYS A 826 59.18 25.28 -37.75
CA CYS A 826 58.76 24.03 -38.38
C CYS A 826 57.27 24.05 -38.78
N LEU A 827 56.40 24.58 -37.92
CA LEU A 827 54.97 24.72 -38.19
C LEU A 827 54.69 25.72 -39.31
N LEU A 828 55.40 26.85 -39.37
CA LEU A 828 55.30 27.81 -40.48
C LEU A 828 55.66 27.19 -41.85
N GLN A 829 56.58 26.22 -41.88
CA GLN A 829 56.97 25.51 -43.10
C GLN A 829 56.03 24.35 -43.49
N SER A 830 55.32 23.76 -42.52
CA SER A 830 54.63 22.46 -42.69
C SER A 830 53.11 22.48 -42.53
N VAL A 831 52.55 23.52 -41.90
CA VAL A 831 51.10 23.69 -41.73
C VAL A 831 50.51 24.31 -42.98
N ASP A 832 49.69 23.54 -43.69
CA ASP A 832 48.76 24.08 -44.67
C ASP A 832 47.58 24.71 -43.93
N LEU A 833 47.44 26.03 -44.03
CA LEU A 833 46.42 26.82 -43.31
C LEU A 833 44.98 26.48 -43.73
N SER A 834 44.78 25.63 -44.75
CA SER A 834 43.47 25.15 -45.19
C SER A 834 42.88 24.00 -44.37
N GLU A 835 43.69 23.27 -43.58
CA GLU A 835 43.23 22.12 -42.77
C GLU A 835 43.74 22.15 -41.32
N VAL A 836 42.93 21.64 -40.38
CA VAL A 836 43.35 21.46 -38.98
C VAL A 836 44.00 20.08 -38.82
N ALA A 837 45.29 20.08 -38.50
CA ALA A 837 46.12 18.89 -38.31
C ALA A 837 46.21 18.45 -36.84
N ASP A 838 46.60 17.18 -36.62
CA ASP A 838 46.99 16.66 -35.31
C ASP A 838 48.48 16.95 -35.10
N ILE A 839 48.82 17.81 -34.14
CA ILE A 839 50.20 18.25 -33.93
C ILE A 839 50.85 17.37 -32.88
N ASP A 840 51.90 16.65 -33.29
CA ASP A 840 52.64 15.70 -32.46
C ASP A 840 53.70 16.45 -31.63
N LEU A 841 53.17 17.23 -30.68
CA LEU A 841 53.89 18.08 -29.74
C LEU A 841 53.26 17.92 -28.35
N ASP A 842 54.05 18.03 -27.28
CA ASP A 842 53.50 18.10 -25.92
C ASP A 842 52.74 19.42 -25.69
N LEU A 843 51.89 19.42 -24.65
CA LEU A 843 50.98 20.51 -24.38
C LEU A 843 51.73 21.80 -24.01
N GLU A 844 52.77 21.72 -23.19
CA GLU A 844 53.55 22.88 -22.73
C GLU A 844 54.20 23.60 -23.91
N THR A 845 54.93 22.87 -24.76
CA THR A 845 55.58 23.45 -25.94
C THR A 845 54.54 23.99 -26.94
N LEU A 846 53.38 23.33 -27.09
CA LEU A 846 52.31 23.82 -27.97
C LEU A 846 51.67 25.12 -27.47
N LEU A 847 51.44 25.25 -26.16
CA LEU A 847 50.92 26.46 -25.53
C LEU A 847 51.93 27.62 -25.62
N ASP A 848 53.22 27.35 -25.44
CA ASP A 848 54.30 28.32 -25.69
C ASP A 848 54.31 28.81 -27.14
N VAL A 849 54.22 27.90 -28.12
CA VAL A 849 54.16 28.27 -29.54
C VAL A 849 52.95 29.16 -29.82
N ILE A 850 51.80 28.94 -29.17
CA ILE A 850 50.63 29.81 -29.30
C ILE A 850 50.93 31.23 -28.76
N VAL A 851 51.66 31.37 -27.63
CA VAL A 851 52.11 32.68 -27.13
C VAL A 851 53.06 33.36 -28.12
N LEU A 852 53.97 32.61 -28.75
CA LEU A 852 54.84 33.16 -29.79
C LEU A 852 54.06 33.56 -31.05
N CYS A 853 53.03 32.81 -31.43
CA CYS A 853 52.15 33.18 -32.54
C CYS A 853 51.40 34.50 -32.27
N ASP A 854 50.89 34.69 -31.06
CA ASP A 854 50.25 35.95 -30.66
C ASP A 854 51.25 37.12 -30.66
N ARG A 855 52.40 36.93 -30.01
CA ARG A 855 53.50 37.91 -29.91
C ARG A 855 54.05 38.34 -31.28
N TYR A 856 54.14 37.42 -32.25
CA TYR A 856 54.69 37.68 -33.58
C TYR A 856 53.60 37.88 -34.66
N LEU A 857 52.35 38.17 -34.25
CA LEU A 857 51.23 38.50 -35.13
C LEU A 857 50.85 37.42 -36.15
N LEU A 858 51.18 36.15 -35.87
CA LEU A 858 50.91 34.97 -36.69
C LEU A 858 49.48 34.44 -36.43
N MET A 859 48.48 35.31 -36.62
CA MET A 859 47.09 35.07 -36.21
C MET A 859 46.45 33.84 -36.88
N GLU A 860 46.76 33.57 -38.15
CA GLU A 860 46.18 32.43 -38.88
C GLU A 860 46.71 31.10 -38.32
N LEU A 861 48.01 31.01 -38.05
CA LEU A 861 48.61 29.87 -37.37
C LEU A 861 48.07 29.76 -35.94
N CYS A 862 47.96 30.87 -35.21
CA CYS A 862 47.40 30.90 -33.84
C CYS A 862 46.03 30.21 -33.76
N VAL A 863 45.12 30.49 -34.72
CA VAL A 863 43.80 29.84 -34.79
C VAL A 863 43.91 28.33 -35.01
N VAL A 864 44.75 27.89 -35.96
CA VAL A 864 44.95 26.46 -36.24
C VAL A 864 45.50 25.73 -35.02
N LEU A 865 46.41 26.36 -34.26
CA LEU A 865 46.97 25.78 -33.05
C LEU A 865 45.96 25.73 -31.90
N THR A 866 45.13 26.77 -31.69
CA THR A 866 44.05 26.72 -30.68
C THR A 866 43.01 25.66 -31.03
N ASP A 867 42.58 25.57 -32.30
CA ASP A 867 41.69 24.50 -32.79
C ASP A 867 42.29 23.10 -32.57
N ALA A 868 43.60 22.94 -32.71
CA ALA A 868 44.29 21.67 -32.43
C ALA A 868 44.31 21.33 -30.93
N VAL A 869 44.52 22.32 -30.04
CA VAL A 869 44.42 22.13 -28.58
C VAL A 869 42.99 21.72 -28.18
N GLU A 870 41.97 22.44 -28.67
CA GLU A 870 40.56 22.16 -28.38
C GLU A 870 40.09 20.77 -28.81
N ARG A 871 40.63 20.22 -29.90
CA ARG A 871 40.21 18.89 -30.40
C ARG A 871 41.01 17.75 -29.78
N TYR A 872 42.33 17.89 -29.77
CA TYR A 872 43.25 16.77 -29.53
C TYR A 872 43.89 16.79 -28.15
N LYS A 873 44.04 17.96 -27.50
CA LYS A 873 44.78 18.09 -26.23
C LYS A 873 43.89 18.42 -25.02
N ILE A 874 42.69 18.98 -25.21
CA ILE A 874 41.75 19.22 -24.09
C ILE A 874 41.19 17.89 -23.56
N SER A 875 41.33 17.71 -22.25
CA SER A 875 40.86 16.55 -21.49
C SER A 875 40.63 16.98 -20.05
N THR A 876 39.97 16.16 -19.24
CA THR A 876 39.79 16.44 -17.80
C THR A 876 41.09 16.67 -17.04
N ASP A 877 42.18 16.07 -17.53
CA ASP A 877 43.45 15.98 -16.81
C ASP A 877 44.40 17.12 -17.26
N THR A 878 44.26 17.58 -18.51
CA THR A 878 45.00 18.71 -19.10
C THR A 878 44.28 20.06 -18.99
N LEU A 879 42.96 20.06 -18.74
CA LEU A 879 42.15 21.27 -18.65
C LEU A 879 42.67 22.29 -17.61
N PRO A 880 43.09 21.89 -16.38
CA PRO A 880 43.60 22.85 -15.40
C PRO A 880 44.85 23.57 -15.93
N THR A 881 45.76 22.87 -16.61
CA THR A 881 46.96 23.45 -17.23
C THR A 881 46.61 24.45 -18.32
N ILE A 882 45.66 24.12 -19.20
CA ILE A 882 45.22 25.01 -20.30
C ILE A 882 44.56 26.28 -19.74
N TYR A 883 43.71 26.14 -18.72
CA TYR A 883 43.07 27.29 -18.08
C TYR A 883 44.09 28.16 -17.33
N ASN A 884 45.03 27.55 -16.61
CA ASN A 884 46.11 28.27 -15.91
C ASN A 884 46.95 29.11 -16.89
N TRP A 885 47.44 28.49 -17.96
CA TRP A 885 48.19 29.16 -19.03
C TRP A 885 47.39 30.32 -19.66
N SER A 886 46.09 30.13 -19.88
CA SER A 886 45.23 31.17 -20.48
C SER A 886 45.14 32.43 -19.62
N VAL A 887 45.10 32.25 -18.30
CA VAL A 887 45.07 33.33 -17.31
C VAL A 887 46.45 33.97 -17.15
N GLU A 888 47.50 33.17 -16.96
CA GLU A 888 48.87 33.67 -16.72
C GLU A 888 49.53 34.33 -17.94
N SER A 889 49.25 33.84 -19.15
CA SER A 889 49.76 34.44 -20.39
C SER A 889 49.08 35.77 -20.74
N GLY A 890 47.93 36.07 -20.13
CA GLY A 890 47.11 37.25 -20.45
C GLY A 890 46.46 37.23 -21.84
N THR A 891 46.71 36.20 -22.66
CA THR A 891 46.15 36.07 -24.02
C THR A 891 44.63 35.88 -24.01
N ASN A 892 44.09 35.25 -22.95
CA ASN A 892 42.69 34.82 -22.82
C ASN A 892 42.23 33.82 -23.91
N LEU A 893 43.16 33.25 -24.69
CA LEU A 893 42.88 32.20 -25.67
C LEU A 893 42.51 30.90 -24.95
N LEU A 894 41.61 30.08 -25.53
CA LEU A 894 41.11 28.83 -24.95
C LEU A 894 40.36 28.95 -23.61
N ARG A 895 40.18 30.17 -23.07
CA ARG A 895 39.62 30.40 -21.74
C ARG A 895 38.14 30.04 -21.66
N VAL A 896 37.39 30.49 -22.65
CA VAL A 896 35.94 30.28 -22.77
C VAL A 896 35.64 28.82 -23.10
N GLU A 897 36.50 28.22 -23.91
CA GLU A 897 36.45 26.86 -24.39
C GLU A 897 36.79 25.89 -23.26
N SER A 898 37.74 26.24 -22.40
CA SER A 898 38.05 25.51 -21.15
C SER A 898 36.83 25.47 -20.23
N VAL A 899 36.16 26.61 -19.99
CA VAL A 899 34.98 26.67 -19.14
C VAL A 899 33.78 25.96 -19.78
N ALA A 900 33.59 26.07 -21.10
CA ALA A 900 32.57 25.32 -21.82
C ALA A 900 32.78 23.81 -21.68
N PHE A 901 34.00 23.32 -21.95
CA PHE A 901 34.38 21.92 -21.79
C PHE A 901 34.14 21.43 -20.36
N ALA A 902 34.57 22.21 -19.34
CA ALA A 902 34.36 21.87 -17.93
C ALA A 902 32.89 21.58 -17.60
N LEU A 903 31.99 22.41 -18.13
CA LEU A 903 30.55 22.33 -17.86
C LEU A 903 29.85 21.21 -18.63
N VAL A 904 30.25 20.93 -19.88
CA VAL A 904 29.47 20.04 -20.78
C VAL A 904 30.09 18.68 -21.07
N VAL A 905 31.36 18.44 -20.72
CA VAL A 905 32.03 17.17 -21.03
C VAL A 905 31.30 15.97 -20.38
N GLU A 906 31.03 14.94 -21.19
CA GLU A 906 30.42 13.69 -20.75
C GLU A 906 31.46 12.80 -20.04
N VAL A 907 31.42 12.80 -18.71
CA VAL A 907 32.28 11.99 -17.82
C VAL A 907 31.51 11.61 -16.56
N ASP A 908 32.01 10.64 -15.82
CA ASP A 908 31.45 10.26 -14.52
C ASP A 908 31.57 11.40 -13.49
N GLU A 909 30.71 11.35 -12.46
CA GLU A 909 30.61 12.40 -11.45
C GLU A 909 31.92 12.61 -10.68
N LYS A 910 32.65 11.53 -10.34
CA LYS A 910 33.89 11.64 -9.56
C LYS A 910 34.98 12.33 -10.36
N LYS A 911 35.10 11.98 -11.64
CA LYS A 911 36.05 12.59 -12.57
C LYS A 911 35.72 14.06 -12.85
N ARG A 912 34.43 14.42 -12.97
CA ARG A 912 34.02 15.84 -13.09
C ARG A 912 34.36 16.64 -11.83
N LEU A 913 34.12 16.09 -10.63
CA LEU A 913 34.45 16.77 -9.37
C LEU A 913 35.96 16.98 -9.22
N SER A 914 36.77 15.95 -9.47
CA SER A 914 38.25 16.04 -9.45
C SER A 914 38.81 17.12 -10.38
N MET A 915 38.20 17.29 -11.56
CA MET A 915 38.56 18.33 -12.53
C MET A 915 38.26 19.75 -11.99
N PHE A 916 37.09 19.97 -11.37
CA PHE A 916 36.76 21.27 -10.76
C PHE A 916 37.59 21.56 -9.50
N GLU A 917 37.88 20.55 -8.67
CA GLU A 917 38.82 20.70 -7.56
C GLU A 917 40.21 21.12 -8.05
N SER A 918 40.69 20.51 -9.14
CA SER A 918 41.98 20.85 -9.74
C SER A 918 42.01 22.28 -10.28
N LEU A 919 40.92 22.74 -10.90
CA LEU A 919 40.75 24.14 -11.34
C LEU A 919 40.72 25.13 -10.15
N PHE A 920 40.06 24.79 -9.04
CA PHE A 920 40.03 25.64 -7.85
C PHE A 920 41.38 25.73 -7.14
N ARG A 921 42.20 24.66 -7.17
CA ARG A 921 43.55 24.65 -6.59
C ARG A 921 44.54 25.58 -7.31
N LEU A 922 44.21 26.09 -8.49
CA LEU A 922 45.02 27.09 -9.21
C LEU A 922 45.00 28.49 -8.54
N GLY A 923 44.13 28.72 -7.55
CA GLY A 923 44.00 30.02 -6.86
C GLY A 923 43.10 31.04 -7.56
N TYR A 924 42.74 30.82 -8.83
CA TYR A 924 41.88 31.71 -9.64
C TYR A 924 40.36 31.45 -9.46
N LYS A 925 39.91 31.02 -8.28
CA LYS A 925 38.50 30.58 -8.03
C LYS A 925 37.47 31.65 -8.44
N GLU A 926 37.61 32.88 -7.98
CA GLU A 926 36.68 33.97 -8.32
C GLU A 926 36.65 34.28 -9.82
N GLN A 927 37.82 34.24 -10.46
CA GLN A 927 37.97 34.48 -11.90
C GLN A 927 37.24 33.38 -12.71
N LEU A 928 37.34 32.13 -12.28
CA LEU A 928 36.64 30.99 -12.87
C LEU A 928 35.12 31.06 -12.67
N LEU A 929 34.66 31.42 -11.48
CA LEU A 929 33.23 31.64 -11.20
C LEU A 929 32.66 32.76 -12.07
N GLN A 930 33.40 33.85 -12.25
CA GLN A 930 33.02 34.95 -13.15
C GLN A 930 32.99 34.51 -14.62
N ASP A 931 33.94 33.67 -15.07
CA ASP A 931 33.92 33.11 -16.43
C ASP A 931 32.72 32.19 -16.67
N ILE A 932 32.39 31.32 -15.70
CA ILE A 932 31.20 30.46 -15.72
C ILE A 932 29.94 31.33 -15.80
N GLN A 933 29.81 32.33 -14.93
CA GLN A 933 28.68 33.25 -14.91
C GLN A 933 28.54 34.02 -16.23
N SER A 934 29.64 34.54 -16.76
CA SER A 934 29.70 35.27 -18.04
C SER A 934 29.30 34.39 -19.23
N LEU A 935 29.81 33.16 -19.28
CA LEU A 935 29.44 32.18 -20.31
C LEU A 935 27.94 31.85 -20.24
N LEU A 936 27.42 31.52 -19.06
CA LEU A 936 26.01 31.19 -18.88
C LEU A 936 25.10 32.39 -19.16
N PHE A 937 25.46 33.60 -18.72
CA PHE A 937 24.74 34.85 -19.03
C PHE A 937 24.68 35.10 -20.55
N ARG A 938 25.80 34.92 -21.26
CA ARG A 938 25.87 35.04 -22.71
C ARG A 938 24.93 34.05 -23.40
N PHE A 939 24.81 32.81 -22.91
CA PHE A 939 23.86 31.83 -23.46
C PHE A 939 22.41 32.03 -22.96
N LEU A 940 22.16 32.64 -21.81
CA LEU A 940 20.79 32.96 -21.34
C LEU A 940 20.18 34.18 -22.04
N THR A 941 21.01 35.08 -22.58
CA THR A 941 20.56 36.28 -23.32
C THR A 941 20.41 36.08 -24.83
N LEU A 942 21.03 35.05 -25.42
CA LEU A 942 20.90 34.76 -26.86
C LEU A 942 19.48 34.32 -27.24
N SER A 943 18.91 35.01 -28.23
CA SER A 943 17.61 34.65 -28.80
C SER A 943 17.69 33.36 -29.64
N GLY A 944 16.60 32.58 -29.68
CA GLY A 944 16.60 31.26 -30.34
C GLY A 944 16.99 31.26 -31.83
N HIS A 945 16.77 32.37 -32.55
CA HIS A 945 17.20 32.52 -33.94
C HIS A 945 18.72 32.73 -34.11
N GLN A 946 19.38 33.36 -33.13
CA GLN A 946 20.81 33.67 -33.23
C GLN A 946 21.71 32.44 -33.05
N GLN A 947 21.21 31.36 -32.44
CA GLN A 947 21.98 30.13 -32.23
C GLN A 947 22.17 29.32 -33.52
N ARG A 948 21.09 29.05 -34.27
CA ARG A 948 21.18 28.37 -35.58
C ARG A 948 22.07 29.10 -36.58
N ALA A 949 22.11 30.44 -36.51
CA ALA A 949 23.03 31.25 -37.30
C ALA A 949 24.49 31.14 -36.81
N ARG A 950 24.71 30.94 -35.51
CA ARG A 950 26.05 30.82 -34.89
C ARG A 950 26.67 29.44 -35.03
N ASP A 951 25.89 28.37 -35.02
CA ASP A 951 26.37 27.01 -35.28
C ASP A 951 26.99 26.89 -36.69
N LEU A 952 26.59 27.77 -37.63
CA LEU A 952 27.16 27.93 -38.96
C LEU A 952 28.27 29.00 -39.08
N CYS A 953 28.42 29.89 -38.10
CA CYS A 953 29.22 31.13 -38.22
C CYS A 953 30.41 31.21 -37.25
N PHE A 954 30.45 30.40 -36.19
CA PHE A 954 31.50 30.47 -35.16
C PHE A 954 32.92 30.14 -35.64
N LYS A 955 33.11 29.60 -36.85
CA LYS A 955 34.43 29.21 -37.39
C LYS A 955 35.23 30.30 -38.12
N ARG A 956 34.75 31.54 -38.26
CA ARG A 956 35.49 32.61 -39.00
C ARG A 956 35.53 34.02 -38.40
N ASP A 957 34.56 34.41 -37.56
CA ASP A 957 34.29 35.84 -37.37
C ASP A 957 34.92 36.49 -36.10
N GLY A 958 35.61 35.70 -35.26
CA GLY A 958 36.15 36.16 -33.97
C GLY A 958 37.36 37.11 -34.06
N LEU A 959 38.27 36.88 -35.01
CA LEU A 959 39.50 37.67 -35.17
C LEU A 959 39.38 38.80 -36.21
N LEU A 960 38.58 38.62 -37.26
CA LEU A 960 38.34 39.65 -38.28
C LEU A 960 37.76 40.95 -37.70
N LYS A 961 36.96 40.86 -36.62
CA LYS A 961 36.32 42.02 -35.98
C LYS A 961 37.23 42.83 -35.03
N ARG A 962 38.48 42.42 -34.80
CA ARG A 962 39.48 43.28 -34.12
C ARG A 962 40.28 44.21 -35.05
N LYS A 963 40.28 44.00 -36.37
CA LYS A 963 40.89 44.93 -37.36
C LYS A 963 39.96 46.09 -37.82
N MET A 964 38.73 46.21 -37.29
CA MET A 964 37.71 47.17 -37.76
C MET A 964 37.30 48.29 -36.77
N LEU A 965 37.98 48.43 -35.62
CA LEU A 965 37.77 49.54 -34.67
C LEU A 965 39.06 50.24 -34.24
N LYS A 966 39.94 50.51 -35.22
CA LYS A 966 40.92 51.61 -35.20
C LYS A 966 41.01 52.22 -36.60
N GLY A 967 39.94 52.89 -37.03
CA GLY A 967 40.07 53.92 -38.06
C GLY A 967 40.88 55.10 -37.50
N PRO A 968 41.64 55.82 -38.33
CA PRO A 968 42.37 57.00 -37.87
C PRO A 968 41.38 58.13 -37.55
N PHE A 969 41.72 58.98 -36.58
CA PHE A 969 41.56 60.42 -36.79
C PHE A 969 42.61 60.79 -37.85
N VAL A 970 42.32 61.48 -38.95
CA VAL A 970 41.17 62.34 -39.26
C VAL A 970 39.87 61.61 -39.59
#